data_AF-A0A9P8BQT4-F1
#
_entry.id   AF-A0A9P8BQT4-F1
#
_cell.length_a   1.000
_cell.length_b   1.000
_cell.length_c   1.000
_cell.angle_alpha   90.00
_cell.angle_beta   90.00
_cell.angle_gamma   90.00
#
_symmetry.space_group_name_H-M   'P 1'
#
loop_
_entity.id
_entity.type
_entity.pdbx_description
1 polymer ?
#
loop_
_entity_poly.entity_id
_entity_poly.type
_entity_poly.pdbx_seq_one_letter_code
_entity_poly.pdbx_strand_id
1 'polypeptide(L)'
;MSPTLPPEIQIMVAQNLKHQDLSRAVLLSKAWYSNCNPLLYHTVRLSTPLQRQRFLSLFVSKDRITRHAPHIKYLMTRHLEILQPLMRLDNTSGLSLVGLEVLAFRALHSLTSEEDDLLLAFLKKNPQLLHLTIRRVSENAEAYLSTIAKYLPNLRTLSIFDVLGLSPPLVLRDAAVRFLDTCSADLEQLVLAWETLSYDEVGIGYHGGDDGDEAQDSLKTKTHPALRFLSARVNSNSVLASFVEGSPGLEAVIHPEFQSRLVNTPFQHSSPFHLALQKITGVRYMERSVPATISDDRTIASLISAINNSQDGVQQQWRTIGIEGVVYGGGGLDETVKAIVNNCAHGLVHLHIPQGWQLMSRDLHSILCSATDLRVFNVVHLPRMSATYVISSPWGCRWLTKLSVQIINIPRPDILIDRKGRFRSRGERAAEGTLEASRAMQRKVYRQLGALTCLEFLALGLDIENGSREELVDDVDGTIYDPQFQLNCLEMSLASGLELLGGLSKLRYLRVVGMEHRIGVPELQWMMVHFPRLELLKGVDPELTKAFTMDSDLPPEICTLLATRLGHQSLGRITLLNKACNKTWTPFLYNHLRIITPLQRSRIMTAKFLNALSRNARFIKTIQTRYPLTLVPFADKDEVPTLQLRTLDILTDARAETLTQEEDLAIVRILERNPGLLHLNIRRAPIYPVRILMTIVRYQVALRSLSLFNVTEYEKIPQGTVELAKVFLDQCSAELETLILALFIDGLQLSHDPLRHGGPLSIAGEIPTTCKKHPKLRIFTLVGLQDGSELEWDVLKTFLPGCTSLQILDSARPQLSDGIIGWVTDGGDVGDALGQVKGVWPQPLFANSNRPKYNEDQVISTTVANIVKETGQFRPVWHTITLHCRFALELTQTAQAIARVCTTDLVRLNVGGASQFGSKGMQAVLTSCQDLRQFDSFDHDRTNNYLYTFYPSISAKDMISRPWVCRWLTLLHLEILDIPRPDITVDGSGDPLELFGEEENATKEESHEIQRKVYSQLGALSCLEELYLGHRQHAMTNLALQQEVEGSDYDYEDEEDEEDTVGTSQFQMNCLEFSLESGLHLLAGLKELRILDVTFTCHRIGVPELEWMEINFPNLASLRGLDPVRSMENDVQCKSVLKTLGFFGPEALTWARTHKIEWLPKEDRTDQEWRWVGEQESD
;
A
#
# COMPACT_ATOMS: atom_id res chain seq x y z
N MET A 1 -21.65 -4.00 42.14
CA MET A 1 -20.72 -2.87 41.93
C MET A 1 -19.32 -3.46 41.90
N SER A 2 -18.62 -3.44 40.76
CA SER A 2 -17.23 -3.94 40.74
C SER A 2 -16.33 -2.92 41.46
N PRO A 3 -15.34 -3.36 42.23
CA PRO A 3 -14.40 -2.46 42.89
C PRO A 3 -13.58 -1.71 41.82
N THR A 4 -13.71 -0.39 41.77
CA THR A 4 -12.84 0.46 40.95
C THR A 4 -11.46 0.50 41.58
N LEU A 5 -10.41 0.21 40.80
CA LEU A 5 -9.02 0.32 41.23
C LEU A 5 -8.71 1.75 41.74
N PRO A 6 -7.87 1.93 42.78
CA PRO A 6 -7.41 3.25 43.21
C PRO A 6 -6.74 4.04 42.07
N PRO A 7 -6.87 5.38 42.01
CA PRO A 7 -6.26 6.22 40.97
C PRO A 7 -4.77 5.98 40.77
N GLU A 8 -4.02 5.75 41.84
CA GLU A 8 -2.58 5.49 41.83
C GLU A 8 -2.26 4.21 41.05
N ILE A 9 -3.05 3.15 41.26
CA ILE A 9 -2.91 1.89 40.54
C ILE A 9 -3.30 2.06 39.06
N GLN A 10 -4.35 2.83 38.77
CA GLN A 10 -4.74 3.13 37.38
C GLN A 10 -3.63 3.88 36.63
N ILE A 11 -3.00 4.86 37.27
CA ILE A 11 -1.86 5.62 36.73
C ILE A 11 -0.66 4.71 36.52
N MET A 12 -0.30 3.88 37.51
CA MET A 12 0.80 2.91 37.37
C MET A 12 0.56 1.94 36.21
N VAL A 13 -0.66 1.43 36.06
CA VAL A 13 -1.01 0.58 34.91
C VAL A 13 -0.90 1.38 33.61
N ALA A 14 -1.50 2.57 33.56
CA ALA A 14 -1.52 3.43 32.38
C ALA A 14 -0.12 3.84 31.88
N GLN A 15 0.84 4.08 32.77
CA GLN A 15 2.24 4.37 32.43
C GLN A 15 2.95 3.19 31.75
N ASN A 16 2.45 1.97 31.95
CA ASN A 16 2.97 0.76 31.32
C ASN A 16 2.18 0.34 30.07
N LEU A 17 1.10 1.05 29.73
CA LEU A 17 0.31 0.77 28.53
C LEU A 17 0.90 1.47 27.30
N LYS A 18 0.83 0.79 26.15
CA LYS A 18 1.06 1.45 24.86
C LYS A 18 -0.02 2.51 24.64
N HIS A 19 0.30 3.56 23.90
CA HIS A 19 -0.64 4.66 23.64
C HIS A 19 -1.99 4.20 23.05
N GLN A 20 -2.01 3.13 22.24
CA GLN A 20 -3.26 2.53 21.72
C GLN A 20 -4.08 1.81 22.79
N ASP A 21 -3.44 1.14 23.73
CA ASP A 21 -4.12 0.45 24.83
C ASP A 21 -4.59 1.45 25.87
N LEU A 22 -3.79 2.49 26.13
CA LEU A 22 -4.15 3.61 26.98
C LEU A 22 -5.39 4.35 26.45
N SER A 23 -5.48 4.57 25.13
CA SER A 23 -6.65 5.23 24.52
C SER A 23 -7.93 4.39 24.62
N ARG A 24 -7.81 3.06 24.71
CA ARG A 24 -8.94 2.16 25.02
C ARG A 24 -9.23 2.12 26.50
N ALA A 25 -8.21 2.15 27.35
CA ALA A 25 -8.35 2.10 28.80
C ALA A 25 -9.13 3.30 29.33
N VAL A 26 -8.89 4.50 28.79
CA VAL A 26 -9.68 5.70 29.13
C VAL A 26 -11.15 5.60 28.75
N LEU A 27 -11.56 4.65 27.89
CA LEU A 27 -12.96 4.40 27.54
C LEU A 27 -13.65 3.41 28.49
N LEU A 28 -12.91 2.72 29.37
CA LEU A 28 -13.47 1.68 30.25
C LEU A 28 -14.41 2.24 31.31
N SER A 29 -14.11 3.42 31.86
CA SER A 29 -14.94 4.07 32.88
C SER A 29 -14.59 5.55 33.02
N LYS A 30 -15.47 6.32 33.68
CA LYS A 30 -15.21 7.73 34.02
C LYS A 30 -13.95 7.93 34.88
N ALA A 31 -13.64 6.98 35.79
CA ALA A 31 -12.46 7.06 36.64
C ALA A 31 -11.17 6.87 35.83
N TRP A 32 -11.14 5.87 34.95
CA TRP A 32 -10.02 5.68 34.02
C TRP A 32 -9.87 6.87 33.07
N TYR A 33 -10.98 7.43 32.59
CA TYR A 33 -10.95 8.66 31.81
C TYR A 33 -10.32 9.81 32.60
N SER A 34 -10.80 10.13 33.81
CA SER A 34 -10.27 11.27 34.58
C SER A 34 -8.79 11.12 34.95
N ASN A 35 -8.37 9.91 35.33
CA ASN A 35 -7.03 9.67 35.85
C ASN A 35 -5.98 9.46 34.75
N CYS A 36 -6.36 8.81 33.64
CA CYS A 36 -5.41 8.39 32.61
C CYS A 36 -5.44 9.26 31.34
N ASN A 37 -6.47 10.09 31.14
CA ASN A 37 -6.54 10.98 29.99
C ASN A 37 -5.36 11.97 29.92
N PRO A 38 -4.85 12.57 31.01
CA PRO A 38 -3.63 13.40 30.97
C PRO A 38 -2.40 12.65 30.44
N LEU A 39 -2.26 11.35 30.78
CA LEU A 39 -1.14 10.52 30.34
C LEU A 39 -1.21 10.24 28.82
N LEU A 40 -2.41 10.21 28.24
CA LEU A 40 -2.58 10.07 26.80
C LEU A 40 -1.94 11.24 26.05
N TYR A 41 -1.95 12.44 26.62
CA TYR A 41 -1.41 13.65 25.99
C TYR A 41 0.03 13.96 26.39
N HIS A 42 0.64 13.18 27.29
CA HIS A 42 2.00 13.44 27.79
C HIS A 42 3.05 13.50 26.67
N THR A 43 2.93 12.59 25.70
CA THR A 43 3.78 12.55 24.51
C THR A 43 2.89 12.60 23.26
N VAL A 44 2.98 13.69 22.51
CA VAL A 44 2.26 13.87 21.25
C VAL A 44 3.21 13.62 20.10
N ARG A 45 2.92 12.59 19.28
CA ARG A 45 3.72 12.22 18.11
C ARG A 45 2.92 12.41 16.82
N LEU A 46 3.41 13.30 15.96
CA LEU A 46 2.78 13.70 14.70
C LEU A 46 3.80 13.51 13.57
N SER A 47 4.06 12.24 13.25
CA SER A 47 5.11 11.84 12.31
C SER A 47 4.59 11.40 10.94
N THR A 48 3.28 11.31 10.75
CA THR A 48 2.69 10.93 9.44
C THR A 48 1.83 12.06 8.87
N PRO A 49 1.74 12.20 7.53
CA PRO A 49 0.86 13.18 6.90
C PRO A 49 -0.60 13.05 7.34
N LEU A 50 -1.10 11.83 7.55
CA LEU A 50 -2.45 11.61 8.07
C LEU A 50 -2.63 12.13 9.52
N GLN A 51 -1.62 11.98 10.38
CA GLN A 51 -1.65 12.54 11.73
C GLN A 51 -1.63 14.07 11.69
N ARG A 52 -0.76 14.66 10.86
CA ARG A 52 -0.73 16.11 10.58
C ARG A 52 -2.09 16.60 10.10
N GLN A 53 -2.64 15.99 9.05
CA GLN A 53 -3.93 16.37 8.47
C GLN A 53 -5.03 16.26 9.53
N ARG A 54 -5.11 15.17 10.30
CA ARG A 54 -6.12 15.05 11.38
C ARG A 54 -5.93 16.08 12.51
N PHE A 55 -4.71 16.47 12.80
CA PHE A 55 -4.40 17.50 13.80
C PHE A 55 -4.80 18.89 13.31
N LEU A 56 -4.41 19.24 12.08
CA LEU A 56 -4.67 20.55 11.49
C LEU A 56 -6.11 20.71 10.98
N SER A 57 -6.75 19.62 10.55
CA SER A 57 -8.10 19.64 10.01
C SER A 57 -9.15 19.70 11.11
N LEU A 58 -9.11 18.75 12.05
CA LEU A 58 -10.22 18.54 12.96
C LEU A 58 -10.22 19.62 14.04
N PHE A 59 -11.23 20.50 14.05
CA PHE A 59 -11.46 21.44 15.15
C PHE A 59 -11.45 20.71 16.51
N VAL A 60 -12.06 19.52 16.56
CA VAL A 60 -12.07 18.65 17.75
C VAL A 60 -10.65 18.25 18.19
N SER A 61 -9.73 17.99 17.26
CA SER A 61 -8.33 17.69 17.61
C SER A 61 -7.64 18.93 18.18
N LYS A 62 -7.78 20.09 17.51
CA LYS A 62 -7.22 21.37 17.98
C LYS A 62 -7.73 21.71 19.39
N ASP A 63 -9.03 21.67 19.59
CA ASP A 63 -9.66 21.96 20.88
C ASP A 63 -9.24 20.97 21.97
N ARG A 64 -9.16 19.67 21.67
CA ARG A 64 -8.65 18.67 22.64
C ARG A 64 -7.20 18.93 23.02
N ILE A 65 -6.35 19.26 22.05
CA ILE A 65 -4.94 19.58 22.31
C ILE A 65 -4.81 20.89 23.09
N THR A 66 -5.61 21.91 22.77
CA THR A 66 -5.70 23.14 23.57
C THR A 66 -6.09 22.84 25.01
N ARG A 67 -7.15 22.03 25.22
CA ARG A 67 -7.63 21.62 26.54
C ARG A 67 -6.62 20.79 27.32
N HIS A 68 -5.78 20.03 26.63
CA HIS A 68 -4.76 19.18 27.24
C HIS A 68 -3.32 19.70 27.08
N ALA A 69 -3.14 20.93 26.59
CA ALA A 69 -1.85 21.55 26.39
C ALA A 69 -0.99 21.56 27.68
N PRO A 70 -1.56 21.76 28.89
CA PRO A 70 -0.80 21.66 30.14
C PRO A 70 -0.23 20.28 30.46
N HIS A 71 -0.78 19.24 29.84
CA HIS A 71 -0.32 17.86 30.04
C HIS A 71 0.70 17.44 28.99
N ILE A 72 0.87 18.19 27.90
CA ILE A 72 1.87 17.87 26.86
C ILE A 72 3.26 18.20 27.39
N LYS A 73 4.06 17.15 27.61
CA LYS A 73 5.46 17.26 28.06
C LYS A 73 6.44 17.05 26.92
N TYR A 74 6.10 16.21 25.95
CA TYR A 74 6.96 15.93 24.80
C TYR A 74 6.17 16.08 23.50
N LEU A 75 6.73 16.84 22.56
CA LEU A 75 6.19 17.02 21.22
C LEU A 75 7.20 16.51 20.19
N MET A 76 6.81 15.49 19.43
CA MET A 76 7.60 14.96 18.32
C MET A 76 6.83 15.19 17.01
N THR A 77 7.37 15.96 16.08
CA THR A 77 6.68 16.29 14.82
C THR A 77 7.62 16.23 13.62
N ARG A 78 7.06 15.90 12.45
CA ARG A 78 7.72 16.10 11.14
C ARG A 78 7.24 17.35 10.40
N HIS A 79 6.27 18.05 10.97
CA HIS A 79 5.52 19.10 10.29
C HIS A 79 5.43 20.32 11.20
N LEU A 80 6.10 21.40 10.82
CA LEU A 80 6.24 22.60 11.64
C LEU A 80 4.97 23.42 11.75
N GLU A 81 4.04 23.29 10.79
CA GLU A 81 2.79 24.05 10.80
C GLU A 81 1.91 23.71 12.02
N ILE A 82 2.16 22.56 12.66
CA ILE A 82 1.55 22.12 13.92
C ILE A 82 1.93 23.03 15.10
N LEU A 83 3.06 23.74 15.03
CA LEU A 83 3.47 24.67 16.08
C LEU A 83 2.60 25.92 16.10
N GLN A 84 2.03 26.34 14.97
CA GLN A 84 1.25 27.57 14.89
C GLN A 84 -0.03 27.53 15.76
N PRO A 85 -0.85 26.46 15.74
CA PRO A 85 -1.95 26.31 16.70
C PRO A 85 -1.51 26.34 18.18
N LEU A 86 -0.35 25.76 18.50
CA LEU A 86 0.19 25.75 19.86
C LEU A 86 0.69 27.14 20.29
N MET A 87 1.21 27.92 19.35
CA MET A 87 1.67 29.30 19.56
C MET A 87 0.55 30.31 19.83
N ARG A 88 -0.63 30.07 19.24
CA ARG A 88 -1.83 30.92 19.36
C ARG A 88 -2.62 30.68 20.66
N LEU A 89 -2.17 29.78 21.51
CA LEU A 89 -2.71 29.64 22.85
C LEU A 89 -2.30 30.87 23.66
N ASP A 90 -3.04 31.96 23.55
CA ASP A 90 -2.71 33.26 24.18
C ASP A 90 -2.52 33.17 25.71
N ASN A 91 -2.99 32.07 26.32
CA ASN A 91 -2.63 31.62 27.66
C ASN A 91 -1.50 30.56 27.66
N THR A 92 -0.35 30.84 27.04
CA THR A 92 0.78 29.87 26.94
C THR A 92 1.42 29.54 28.29
N SER A 93 0.99 30.14 29.40
CA SER A 93 1.34 29.67 30.75
C SER A 93 0.97 28.20 30.99
N GLY A 94 0.10 27.62 30.15
CA GLY A 94 -0.22 26.20 30.16
C GLY A 94 0.85 25.28 29.57
N LEU A 95 1.52 25.64 28.47
CA LEU A 95 2.41 24.69 27.77
C LEU A 95 3.70 24.47 28.56
N SER A 96 3.75 23.35 29.29
CA SER A 96 4.88 22.95 30.10
C SER A 96 5.71 21.90 29.35
N LEU A 97 6.08 22.25 28.12
CA LEU A 97 6.84 21.38 27.24
C LEU A 97 8.27 21.18 27.79
N VAL A 98 8.63 19.93 28.05
CA VAL A 98 9.96 19.51 28.53
C VAL A 98 10.85 19.11 27.37
N GLY A 99 10.29 18.51 26.32
CA GLY A 99 11.04 18.09 25.13
C GLY A 99 10.36 18.43 23.81
N LEU A 100 11.16 18.89 22.84
CA LEU A 100 10.74 19.13 21.46
C LEU A 100 11.66 18.37 20.49
N GLU A 101 11.07 17.59 19.59
CA GLU A 101 11.79 16.90 18.52
C GLU A 101 11.14 17.19 17.16
N VAL A 102 11.91 17.85 16.29
CA VAL A 102 11.56 18.15 14.90
C VAL A 102 12.33 17.20 13.98
N LEU A 103 11.61 16.21 13.46
CA LEU A 103 12.13 15.14 12.59
C LEU A 103 12.06 15.54 11.10
N ALA A 104 13.07 15.19 10.31
CA ALA A 104 13.07 15.45 8.87
C ALA A 104 12.21 14.45 8.06
N PHE A 105 11.63 14.92 6.95
CA PHE A 105 11.04 14.09 5.88
C PHE A 105 12.10 13.81 4.80
N ARG A 106 12.03 12.66 4.10
CA ARG A 106 13.03 12.24 3.09
C ARG A 106 13.11 13.16 1.85
N ALA A 107 12.25 14.17 1.72
CA ALA A 107 12.27 15.11 0.58
C ALA A 107 13.35 16.18 0.76
N LEU A 108 14.04 16.56 -0.32
CA LEU A 108 15.28 17.36 -0.36
C LEU A 108 15.15 18.86 0.02
N HIS A 109 13.96 19.38 0.37
CA HIS A 109 13.76 20.84 0.56
C HIS A 109 14.11 21.37 1.97
N SER A 110 14.84 22.49 2.02
CA SER A 110 15.13 23.28 3.24
C SER A 110 13.84 23.81 3.90
N LEU A 111 13.93 24.25 5.17
CA LEU A 111 12.78 24.91 5.83
C LEU A 111 12.50 26.24 5.13
N THR A 112 11.21 26.58 5.00
CA THR A 112 10.82 27.92 4.52
C THR A 112 11.08 28.99 5.60
N SER A 113 11.25 30.24 5.20
CA SER A 113 11.48 31.35 6.14
C SER A 113 10.32 31.52 7.14
N GLU A 114 9.08 31.28 6.73
CA GLU A 114 7.92 31.31 7.62
C GLU A 114 7.98 30.19 8.68
N GLU A 115 8.40 28.99 8.28
CA GLU A 115 8.60 27.87 9.21
C GLU A 115 9.72 28.15 10.21
N ASP A 116 10.79 28.84 9.78
CA ASP A 116 11.86 29.26 10.67
C ASP A 116 11.39 30.27 11.70
N ASP A 117 10.71 31.33 11.27
CA ASP A 117 10.18 32.35 12.16
C ASP A 117 9.20 31.75 13.18
N LEU A 118 8.38 30.80 12.73
CA LEU A 118 7.47 30.07 13.59
C LEU A 118 8.21 29.24 14.64
N LEU A 119 9.24 28.48 14.25
CA LEU A 119 10.02 27.68 15.18
C LEU A 119 10.80 28.58 16.16
N LEU A 120 11.42 29.66 15.69
CA LEU A 120 12.10 30.64 16.54
C LEU A 120 11.15 31.28 17.57
N ALA A 121 9.95 31.67 17.13
CA ALA A 121 8.91 32.19 18.03
C ALA A 121 8.46 31.12 19.05
N PHE A 122 8.37 29.85 18.63
CA PHE A 122 8.04 28.73 19.50
C PHE A 122 9.09 28.49 20.58
N LEU A 123 10.37 28.52 20.23
CA LEU A 123 11.46 28.38 21.20
C LEU A 123 11.45 29.52 22.23
N LYS A 124 11.21 30.77 21.80
CA LYS A 124 11.11 31.95 22.69
C LYS A 124 10.01 31.81 23.75
N LYS A 125 8.88 31.16 23.41
CA LYS A 125 7.75 30.96 24.31
C LYS A 125 7.90 29.78 25.28
N ASN A 126 8.88 28.90 25.09
CA ASN A 126 9.04 27.68 25.88
C ASN A 126 10.40 27.61 26.62
N PRO A 127 10.70 28.56 27.52
CA PRO A 127 11.99 28.64 28.22
C PRO A 127 12.27 27.46 29.17
N GLN A 128 11.25 26.65 29.47
CA GLN A 128 11.35 25.45 30.31
C GLN A 128 11.80 24.19 29.57
N LEU A 129 12.06 24.27 28.25
CA LEU A 129 12.56 23.15 27.48
C LEU A 129 13.88 22.64 28.05
N LEU A 130 13.94 21.34 28.32
CA LEU A 130 15.14 20.63 28.76
C LEU A 130 15.78 19.84 27.61
N HIS A 131 15.00 19.40 26.64
CA HIS A 131 15.47 18.63 25.49
C HIS A 131 15.00 19.26 24.18
N LEU A 132 15.94 19.53 23.28
CA LEU A 132 15.65 20.08 21.96
C LEU A 132 16.40 19.29 20.89
N THR A 133 15.66 18.76 19.93
CA THR A 133 16.22 18.11 18.74
C THR A 133 15.64 18.73 17.48
N ILE A 134 16.50 19.28 16.62
CA ILE A 134 16.14 19.86 15.32
C ILE A 134 17.05 19.24 14.26
N ARG A 135 16.53 18.27 13.50
CA ARG A 135 17.35 17.54 12.52
C ARG A 135 17.63 18.32 11.24
N ARG A 136 16.78 19.28 10.89
CA ARG A 136 16.90 20.06 9.66
C ARG A 136 16.70 21.53 9.98
N VAL A 137 17.58 22.37 9.45
CA VAL A 137 17.55 23.80 9.68
C VAL A 137 17.80 24.48 8.33
N SER A 138 17.22 25.65 8.13
CA SER A 138 17.50 26.49 6.97
C SER A 138 18.91 27.09 7.04
N GLU A 139 19.22 27.94 6.06
CA GLU A 139 20.40 28.81 6.04
C GLU A 139 20.48 29.77 7.25
N ASN A 140 19.39 29.95 8.03
CA ASN A 140 19.34 30.88 9.15
C ASN A 140 19.81 30.27 10.49
N ALA A 141 20.87 29.47 10.46
CA ALA A 141 21.39 28.79 11.64
C ALA A 141 21.80 29.76 12.78
N GLU A 142 22.28 30.97 12.45
CA GLU A 142 22.65 31.99 13.43
C GLU A 142 21.47 32.45 14.30
N ALA A 143 20.28 32.64 13.72
CA ALA A 143 19.10 33.05 14.47
C ALA A 143 18.65 31.97 15.47
N TYR A 144 18.78 30.68 15.09
CA TYR A 144 18.50 29.55 15.97
C TYR A 144 19.45 29.52 17.16
N LEU A 145 20.75 29.58 16.90
CA LEU A 145 21.77 29.58 17.94
C LEU A 145 21.57 30.75 18.92
N SER A 146 21.39 31.96 18.39
CA SER A 146 21.14 33.16 19.20
C SER A 146 19.87 33.04 20.04
N THR A 147 18.80 32.47 19.47
CA THR A 147 17.52 32.27 20.17
C THR A 147 17.63 31.20 21.25
N ILE A 148 18.25 30.06 20.96
CA ILE A 148 18.43 28.96 21.92
C ILE A 148 19.23 29.47 23.12
N ALA A 149 20.36 30.13 22.90
CA ALA A 149 21.19 30.58 24.01
C ALA A 149 20.52 31.67 24.86
N LYS A 150 19.76 32.59 24.23
CA LYS A 150 19.06 33.66 24.95
C LYS A 150 17.84 33.18 25.74
N TYR A 151 17.06 32.25 25.19
CA TYR A 151 15.73 31.93 25.73
C TYR A 151 15.61 30.55 26.38
N LEU A 152 16.58 29.64 26.19
CA LEU A 152 16.56 28.28 26.76
C LEU A 152 17.72 28.06 27.75
N PRO A 153 17.76 28.80 28.88
CA PRO A 153 18.90 28.77 29.80
C PRO A 153 19.03 27.45 30.59
N ASN A 154 17.98 26.63 30.64
CA ASN A 154 17.94 25.36 31.39
C ASN A 154 18.09 24.12 30.49
N LEU A 155 18.48 24.31 29.23
CA LEU A 155 18.57 23.22 28.27
C LEU A 155 19.63 22.21 28.72
N ARG A 156 19.26 20.92 28.76
CA ARG A 156 20.14 19.80 29.13
C ARG A 156 20.61 18.99 27.94
N THR A 157 19.74 18.82 26.95
CA THR A 157 20.06 18.10 25.72
C THR A 157 19.76 19.00 24.53
N LEU A 158 20.78 19.26 23.73
CA LEU A 158 20.64 19.94 22.45
C LEU A 158 21.17 19.03 21.35
N SER A 159 20.36 18.77 20.33
CA SER A 159 20.79 18.14 19.09
C SER A 159 20.27 18.93 17.92
N ILE A 160 21.15 19.63 17.23
CA ILE A 160 20.79 20.44 16.08
C ILE A 160 21.70 20.08 14.91
N PHE A 161 21.11 20.08 13.72
CA PHE A 161 21.80 19.76 12.47
C PHE A 161 22.29 18.30 12.40
N ASP A 162 21.55 17.34 12.93
CA ASP A 162 21.92 15.90 12.88
C ASP A 162 21.85 15.36 11.44
N VAL A 163 23.00 15.35 10.77
CA VAL A 163 23.17 15.08 9.34
C VAL A 163 23.31 13.58 9.08
N LEU A 164 22.22 12.90 8.77
CA LEU A 164 22.27 11.70 7.93
C LEU A 164 22.32 12.14 6.45
N GLY A 165 23.49 12.58 5.96
CA GLY A 165 23.81 12.69 4.53
C GLY A 165 23.58 14.00 3.76
N LEU A 166 23.37 15.17 4.41
CA LEU A 166 23.21 16.48 3.75
C LEU A 166 24.34 17.48 4.10
N SER A 167 24.51 18.58 3.35
CA SER A 167 25.47 19.64 3.70
C SER A 167 25.10 20.30 5.05
N PRO A 168 26.06 20.47 5.99
CA PRO A 168 25.80 21.23 7.22
C PRO A 168 25.52 22.72 6.86
N PRO A 169 24.68 23.44 7.63
CA PRO A 169 24.46 24.85 7.37
C PRO A 169 25.72 25.67 7.68
N LEU A 170 25.87 26.79 6.96
CA LEU A 170 26.93 27.75 7.18
C LEU A 170 26.60 28.61 8.40
N VAL A 171 27.50 28.64 9.39
CA VAL A 171 27.37 29.44 10.61
C VAL A 171 28.56 30.39 10.69
N LEU A 172 28.31 31.69 10.86
CA LEU A 172 29.39 32.65 11.09
C LEU A 172 30.15 32.28 12.37
N ARG A 173 31.49 32.30 12.31
CA ARG A 173 32.36 31.95 13.46
C ARG A 173 31.94 32.67 14.74
N ASP A 174 31.64 33.96 14.66
CA ASP A 174 31.25 34.77 15.81
C ASP A 174 29.91 34.32 16.41
N ALA A 175 28.97 33.86 15.59
CA ALA A 175 27.69 33.34 16.06
C ALA A 175 27.88 32.03 16.84
N ALA A 176 28.75 31.14 16.35
CA ALA A 176 29.12 29.90 17.04
C ALA A 176 29.81 30.18 18.39
N VAL A 177 30.78 31.11 18.40
CA VAL A 177 31.46 31.54 19.64
C VAL A 177 30.46 32.11 20.65
N ARG A 178 29.64 33.09 20.21
CA ARG A 178 28.60 33.70 21.06
C ARG A 178 27.66 32.65 21.62
N PHE A 179 27.24 31.68 20.81
CA PHE A 179 26.37 30.60 21.27
C PHE A 179 27.01 29.75 22.35
N LEU A 180 28.24 29.26 22.12
CA LEU A 180 28.95 28.42 23.09
C LEU A 180 29.19 29.17 24.41
N ASP A 181 29.54 30.45 24.35
CA ASP A 181 29.70 31.30 25.54
C ASP A 181 28.40 31.60 26.28
N THR A 182 27.25 31.55 25.60
CA THR A 182 25.96 31.91 26.22
C THR A 182 25.08 30.70 26.54
N CYS A 183 25.37 29.52 25.99
CA CYS A 183 24.56 28.32 26.18
C CYS A 183 24.49 27.87 27.66
N SER A 184 23.50 27.02 27.96
CA SER A 184 23.20 26.54 29.32
C SER A 184 24.43 25.90 29.99
N ALA A 185 24.68 26.25 31.26
CA ALA A 185 25.71 25.59 32.08
C ALA A 185 25.28 24.18 32.52
N ASP A 186 23.96 23.91 32.50
CA ASP A 186 23.34 22.61 32.80
C ASP A 186 23.24 21.69 31.57
N LEU A 187 23.86 22.09 30.46
CA LEU A 187 23.87 21.29 29.23
C LEU A 187 24.65 19.99 29.48
N GLU A 188 23.96 18.86 29.48
CA GLU A 188 24.52 17.51 29.68
C GLU A 188 24.98 16.88 28.36
N GLN A 189 24.28 17.20 27.26
CA GLN A 189 24.53 16.66 25.92
C GLN A 189 24.38 17.74 24.85
N LEU A 190 25.38 17.86 23.98
CA LEU A 190 25.42 18.78 22.84
C LEU A 190 25.76 18.01 21.57
N VAL A 191 24.89 18.05 20.55
CA VAL A 191 25.11 17.51 19.20
C VAL A 191 24.91 18.64 18.20
N LEU A 192 25.95 18.95 17.42
CA LEU A 192 26.04 20.08 16.49
C LEU A 192 26.64 19.62 15.16
N ALA A 193 26.12 20.12 14.05
CA ALA A 193 26.84 20.10 12.78
C ALA A 193 26.68 21.43 12.03
N TRP A 194 27.76 22.12 11.73
CA TRP A 194 27.74 23.32 10.90
C TRP A 194 29.10 23.53 10.22
N GLU A 195 29.12 24.25 9.11
CA GLU A 195 30.36 24.71 8.50
C GLU A 195 30.60 26.17 8.92
N THR A 196 31.75 26.47 9.52
CA THR A 196 32.08 27.87 9.87
C THR A 196 32.65 28.62 8.69
N LEU A 197 32.03 29.73 8.29
CA LEU A 197 32.62 30.66 7.34
C LEU A 197 33.64 31.56 8.05
N SER A 198 34.84 31.69 7.48
CA SER A 198 35.75 32.77 7.84
C SER A 198 35.39 34.04 7.05
N TYR A 199 35.56 35.22 7.64
CA TYR A 199 35.28 36.49 6.96
C TYR A 199 36.11 36.68 5.68
N ASP A 200 37.29 36.07 5.61
CA ASP A 200 38.19 36.13 4.45
C ASP A 200 37.64 35.37 3.22
N GLU A 201 36.78 34.37 3.41
CA GLU A 201 36.21 33.54 2.33
C GLU A 201 34.98 34.18 1.65
N VAL A 202 34.34 35.17 2.27
CA VAL A 202 33.08 35.77 1.77
C VAL A 202 33.35 36.89 0.74
N GLY A 203 34.61 37.18 0.39
CA GLY A 203 34.97 38.10 -0.69
C GLY A 203 34.54 39.56 -0.49
N ILE A 204 34.09 39.92 0.72
CA ILE A 204 33.77 41.30 1.08
C ILE A 204 35.11 42.00 1.29
N GLY A 205 35.54 42.79 0.31
CA GLY A 205 36.83 43.47 0.29
C GLY A 205 37.05 44.37 1.50
N TYR A 206 37.60 43.81 2.57
CA TYR A 206 38.11 44.57 3.70
C TYR A 206 39.55 45.00 3.39
N HIS A 207 39.75 46.31 3.27
CA HIS A 207 41.06 46.92 3.14
C HIS A 207 41.85 46.71 4.44
N GLY A 208 43.10 46.25 4.29
CA GLY A 208 43.95 45.73 5.35
C GLY A 208 44.16 46.66 6.55
N GLY A 209 43.67 46.22 7.71
CA GLY A 209 44.07 46.64 9.03
C GLY A 209 44.56 45.43 9.82
N ASP A 210 45.73 45.56 10.43
CA ASP A 210 46.52 44.51 11.11
C ASP A 210 45.95 44.14 12.50
N ASP A 211 44.63 43.90 12.60
CA ASP A 211 43.91 43.66 13.87
C ASP A 211 43.60 42.16 14.14
N GLY A 212 44.40 41.26 13.57
CA GLY A 212 44.14 39.81 13.54
C GLY A 212 44.24 39.05 14.88
N ASP A 213 44.79 39.66 15.93
CA ASP A 213 45.13 38.94 17.18
C ASP A 213 44.18 39.19 18.37
N GLU A 214 43.33 40.23 18.38
CA GLU A 214 42.50 40.53 19.57
C GLU A 214 41.29 39.60 19.76
N ALA A 215 40.77 38.96 18.70
CA ALA A 215 39.58 38.11 18.81
C ALA A 215 39.87 36.74 19.48
N GLN A 216 41.12 36.24 19.44
CA GLN A 216 41.46 34.94 20.04
C GLN A 216 41.50 34.97 21.59
N ASP A 217 41.76 36.12 22.20
CA ASP A 217 41.95 36.26 23.66
C ASP A 217 40.64 36.48 24.45
N SER A 218 39.50 36.56 23.77
CA SER A 218 38.22 36.97 24.36
C SER A 218 37.28 35.83 24.78
N LEU A 219 37.58 34.56 24.43
CA LEU A 219 36.88 33.36 24.91
C LEU A 219 37.24 33.07 26.39
N LYS A 220 36.93 34.03 27.27
CA LYS A 220 37.13 33.90 28.71
C LYS A 220 35.87 33.33 29.35
N THR A 221 35.99 32.06 29.75
CA THR A 221 35.58 31.55 31.08
C THR A 221 34.10 31.25 31.36
N LYS A 222 33.30 30.77 30.40
CA LYS A 222 32.11 29.98 30.79
C LYS A 222 32.45 28.50 30.82
N THR A 223 32.41 27.92 32.01
CA THR A 223 32.60 26.47 32.18
C THR A 223 31.27 25.74 32.05
N HIS A 224 31.27 24.57 31.40
CA HIS A 224 30.10 23.69 31.29
C HIS A 224 30.34 22.40 32.10
N PRO A 225 30.27 22.46 33.44
CA PRO A 225 30.60 21.33 34.29
C PRO A 225 29.62 20.14 34.15
N ALA A 226 28.41 20.39 33.66
CA ALA A 226 27.41 19.35 33.44
C ALA A 226 27.60 18.59 32.11
N LEU A 227 28.39 19.12 31.17
CA LEU A 227 28.51 18.56 29.83
C LEU A 227 29.26 17.23 29.87
N ARG A 228 28.55 16.14 29.56
CA ARG A 228 29.09 14.78 29.52
C ARG A 228 29.30 14.28 28.11
N PHE A 229 28.51 14.76 27.15
CA PHE A 229 28.56 14.31 25.76
C PHE A 229 28.60 15.49 24.79
N LEU A 230 29.62 15.53 23.93
CA LEU A 230 29.74 16.49 22.83
C LEU A 230 29.83 15.74 21.51
N SER A 231 28.98 16.06 20.54
CA SER A 231 29.14 15.68 19.15
C SER A 231 29.15 16.95 18.32
N ALA A 232 30.21 17.25 17.58
CA ALA A 232 30.36 18.51 16.88
C ALA A 232 31.06 18.32 15.53
N ARG A 233 30.39 18.67 14.43
CA ARG A 233 31.00 18.80 13.09
C ARG A 233 31.19 20.30 12.85
N VAL A 234 32.39 20.86 13.09
CA VAL A 234 32.66 22.31 13.04
C VAL A 234 34.05 22.65 12.46
N ASN A 235 34.12 23.33 11.31
CA ASN A 235 35.37 23.49 10.55
C ASN A 235 36.44 24.33 11.29
N SER A 236 36.09 24.99 12.41
CA SER A 236 36.98 25.83 13.21
C SER A 236 37.40 25.15 14.52
N ASN A 237 38.51 24.40 14.47
CA ASN A 237 39.11 23.73 15.63
C ASN A 237 39.43 24.69 16.80
N SER A 238 39.73 25.96 16.55
CA SER A 238 40.09 26.92 17.62
C SER A 238 38.92 27.24 18.55
N VAL A 239 37.70 27.39 18.02
CA VAL A 239 36.51 27.75 18.79
C VAL A 239 36.10 26.59 19.70
N LEU A 240 36.09 25.38 19.16
CA LEU A 240 35.79 24.18 19.94
C LEU A 240 36.86 23.88 21.00
N ALA A 241 38.13 24.23 20.76
CA ALA A 241 39.22 24.01 21.71
C ALA A 241 38.94 24.70 23.04
N SER A 242 38.68 26.01 22.99
CA SER A 242 38.41 26.83 24.18
C SER A 242 37.14 26.37 24.91
N PHE A 243 36.09 25.97 24.16
CA PHE A 243 34.86 25.44 24.76
C PHE A 243 35.08 24.11 25.47
N VAL A 244 35.82 23.20 24.85
CA VAL A 244 36.18 21.93 25.48
C VAL A 244 36.98 22.20 26.74
N GLU A 245 38.01 23.07 26.73
CA GLU A 245 38.78 23.48 27.93
C GLU A 245 37.91 23.90 29.13
N GLY A 246 36.74 24.50 28.88
CA GLY A 246 35.77 24.87 29.91
C GLY A 246 34.89 23.72 30.44
N SER A 247 35.00 22.50 29.93
CA SER A 247 34.06 21.39 30.16
C SER A 247 34.73 20.19 30.86
N PRO A 248 35.09 20.29 32.16
CA PRO A 248 35.86 19.27 32.86
C PRO A 248 35.13 17.94 33.08
N GLY A 249 33.81 17.90 32.91
CA GLY A 249 32.96 16.70 33.09
C GLY A 249 32.75 15.87 31.83
N LEU A 250 33.46 16.16 30.74
CA LEU A 250 33.22 15.57 29.43
C LEU A 250 33.62 14.09 29.40
N GLU A 251 32.65 13.20 29.20
CA GLU A 251 32.84 11.74 29.19
C GLU A 251 33.03 11.20 27.76
N ALA A 252 32.43 11.84 26.75
CA ALA A 252 32.51 11.41 25.35
C ALA A 252 32.49 12.59 24.38
N VAL A 253 33.32 12.51 23.32
CA VAL A 253 33.39 13.50 22.23
C VAL A 253 33.38 12.81 20.87
N ILE A 254 32.43 13.21 20.02
CA ILE A 254 32.24 12.75 18.64
C ILE A 254 32.51 13.92 17.69
N HIS A 255 33.48 13.82 16.78
CA HIS A 255 33.77 14.91 15.84
C HIS A 255 33.61 14.43 14.39
N PRO A 256 32.44 14.62 13.76
CA PRO A 256 32.13 14.05 12.44
C PRO A 256 32.88 14.68 11.25
N GLU A 257 33.69 15.73 11.46
CA GLU A 257 34.35 16.51 10.39
C GLU A 257 35.30 15.76 9.48
N PHE A 258 35.56 14.50 9.75
CA PHE A 258 36.34 13.73 8.82
C PHE A 258 35.57 13.46 7.51
N GLN A 259 34.27 13.81 7.40
CA GLN A 259 33.38 13.45 6.29
C GLN A 259 33.42 14.23 4.96
N SER A 260 34.03 15.41 4.83
CA SER A 260 33.94 16.16 3.56
C SER A 260 35.16 16.99 3.16
N ARG A 261 35.61 16.74 1.91
CA ARG A 261 36.52 17.48 1.00
C ARG A 261 38.03 17.13 0.97
N LEU A 262 38.38 16.36 -0.07
CA LEU A 262 39.43 16.55 -1.10
C LEU A 262 40.87 17.01 -0.78
N VAL A 263 41.27 17.30 0.45
CA VAL A 263 42.65 17.80 0.70
C VAL A 263 43.54 16.71 1.30
N ASN A 264 44.57 16.31 0.54
CA ASN A 264 45.72 15.49 0.96
C ASN A 264 46.61 16.19 2.03
N THR A 265 46.05 16.96 2.96
CA THR A 265 46.86 17.60 4.02
C THR A 265 47.12 16.58 5.12
N PRO A 266 48.39 16.22 5.38
CA PRO A 266 48.73 15.33 6.50
C PRO A 266 48.23 15.94 7.80
N PHE A 267 47.63 15.09 8.64
CA PHE A 267 47.12 15.41 9.96
C PHE A 267 48.17 16.23 10.74
N GLN A 268 47.94 17.53 10.92
CA GLN A 268 48.74 18.31 11.84
C GLN A 268 48.26 17.96 13.26
N HIS A 269 49.02 17.10 13.95
CA HIS A 269 48.83 16.73 15.37
C HIS A 269 48.83 17.93 16.35
N SER A 270 48.92 19.16 15.84
CA SER A 270 48.99 20.43 16.55
C SER A 270 47.68 21.22 16.53
N SER A 271 46.54 20.67 16.06
CA SER A 271 45.29 21.46 16.11
C SER A 271 44.95 21.80 17.58
N PRO A 272 44.60 23.07 17.89
CA PRO A 272 44.28 23.48 19.26
C PRO A 272 43.19 22.63 19.94
N PHE A 273 42.20 22.15 19.17
CA PHE A 273 41.12 21.29 19.67
C PHE A 273 41.62 19.98 20.28
N HIS A 274 42.57 19.33 19.60
CA HIS A 274 43.14 18.07 20.05
C HIS A 274 43.98 18.26 21.33
N LEU A 275 44.69 19.37 21.45
CA LEU A 275 45.47 19.70 22.66
C LEU A 275 44.55 20.00 23.85
N ALA A 276 43.46 20.74 23.63
CA ALA A 276 42.43 21.02 24.63
C ALA A 276 41.74 19.74 25.14
N LEU A 277 41.31 18.86 24.23
CA LEU A 277 40.77 17.54 24.57
C LEU A 277 41.76 16.75 25.42
N GLN A 278 43.01 16.64 24.96
CA GLN A 278 44.06 15.89 25.65
C GLN A 278 44.29 16.39 27.09
N LYS A 279 44.22 17.71 27.31
CA LYS A 279 44.41 18.34 28.62
C LYS A 279 43.31 17.99 29.63
N ILE A 280 42.07 17.78 29.18
CA ILE A 280 40.92 17.58 30.07
C ILE A 280 40.66 16.12 30.36
N THR A 281 40.63 15.30 29.31
CA THR A 281 40.26 13.89 29.46
C THR A 281 41.42 13.05 29.96
N GLY A 282 42.65 13.60 30.02
CA GLY A 282 43.87 12.89 30.39
C GLY A 282 44.23 11.71 29.46
N VAL A 283 43.43 11.52 28.41
CA VAL A 283 43.43 10.41 27.45
C VAL A 283 42.92 11.00 26.15
N ARG A 284 43.55 10.74 25.00
CA ARG A 284 43.00 11.18 23.70
C ARG A 284 41.68 10.45 23.43
N TYR A 285 40.57 11.10 23.76
CA TYR A 285 39.23 10.67 23.35
C TYR A 285 39.05 11.14 21.91
N MET A 286 39.29 10.26 20.96
CA MET A 286 38.94 10.48 19.57
C MET A 286 37.90 9.43 19.20
N GLU A 287 36.67 9.85 18.98
CA GLU A 287 35.79 9.14 18.07
C GLU A 287 36.05 9.69 16.69
N ARG A 288 36.81 8.93 15.89
CA ARG A 288 37.05 9.25 14.48
C ARG A 288 36.00 8.53 13.66
N SER A 289 35.03 9.28 13.14
CA SER A 289 34.15 8.81 12.07
C SER A 289 34.94 8.79 10.78
N VAL A 290 35.17 7.65 10.13
CA VAL A 290 35.89 7.66 8.85
C VAL A 290 34.91 8.07 7.72
N PRO A 291 35.19 9.11 6.92
CA PRO A 291 34.37 9.63 5.81
C PRO A 291 33.88 8.60 4.79
N ALA A 292 32.70 8.88 4.23
CA ALA A 292 32.16 8.21 3.06
C ALA A 292 32.90 8.48 1.75
N THR A 293 33.62 9.60 1.66
CA THR A 293 34.36 9.97 0.46
C THR A 293 35.72 9.27 0.33
N ILE A 294 36.21 8.60 1.39
CA ILE A 294 37.41 7.77 1.29
C ILE A 294 36.99 6.42 0.73
N SER A 295 37.07 6.27 -0.59
CA SER A 295 36.74 5.03 -1.29
C SER A 295 37.81 3.94 -1.16
N ASP A 296 38.92 4.20 -0.45
CA ASP A 296 40.05 3.28 -0.33
C ASP A 296 40.23 2.73 1.10
N ASP A 297 39.96 1.43 1.24
CA ASP A 297 40.17 0.61 2.45
C ASP A 297 41.54 0.82 3.09
N ARG A 298 42.62 0.99 2.29
CA ARG A 298 43.98 1.21 2.82
C ARG A 298 44.12 2.54 3.56
N THR A 299 43.43 3.57 3.10
CA THR A 299 43.47 4.88 3.74
C THR A 299 42.78 4.80 5.10
N ILE A 300 41.60 4.19 5.16
CA ILE A 300 40.88 3.94 6.42
C ILE A 300 41.75 3.11 7.37
N ALA A 301 42.34 2.02 6.88
CA ALA A 301 43.24 1.15 7.64
C ALA A 301 44.47 1.89 8.19
N SER A 302 45.10 2.73 7.37
CA SER A 302 46.25 3.54 7.75
C SER A 302 45.86 4.55 8.83
N LEU A 303 44.69 5.20 8.68
CA LEU A 303 44.16 6.11 9.69
C LEU A 303 43.90 5.41 11.02
N ILE A 304 43.36 4.18 10.99
CA ILE A 304 43.13 3.37 12.19
C ILE A 304 44.45 2.83 12.76
N SER A 305 45.45 2.52 11.94
CA SER A 305 46.74 1.97 12.39
C SER A 305 47.68 3.03 12.95
N ALA A 306 47.69 4.24 12.37
CA ALA A 306 48.52 5.37 12.81
C ALA A 306 48.22 5.79 14.25
N ILE A 307 47.01 5.49 14.73
CA ILE A 307 46.54 5.72 16.09
C ILE A 307 47.47 5.10 17.15
N ASN A 308 47.94 3.87 16.94
CA ASN A 308 48.76 3.15 17.91
C ASN A 308 50.24 3.52 17.87
N ASN A 309 50.69 4.20 16.81
CA ASN A 309 52.12 4.45 16.56
C ASN A 309 52.58 5.85 17.00
N SER A 310 51.80 6.52 17.85
CA SER A 310 52.12 7.85 18.38
C SER A 310 53.39 7.79 19.25
N GLN A 311 54.50 8.37 18.76
CA GLN A 311 55.81 8.36 19.43
C GLN A 311 55.91 9.31 20.64
N ASP A 312 54.87 10.10 20.91
CA ASP A 312 54.83 11.13 21.95
C ASP A 312 54.62 10.58 23.38
N GLY A 313 54.60 9.26 23.56
CA GLY A 313 54.54 8.60 24.88
C GLY A 313 53.16 8.66 25.54
N VAL A 314 52.16 9.24 24.88
CA VAL A 314 50.77 9.31 25.35
C VAL A 314 50.00 8.15 24.72
N GLN A 315 49.71 7.10 25.51
CA GLN A 315 48.86 6.00 25.06
C GLN A 315 47.47 6.54 24.70
N GLN A 316 47.12 6.48 23.41
CA GLN A 316 45.77 6.78 22.96
C GLN A 316 44.89 5.55 23.23
N GLN A 317 43.97 5.63 24.20
CA GLN A 317 42.96 4.59 24.40
C GLN A 317 41.70 4.96 23.63
N TRP A 318 41.42 4.24 22.56
CA TRP A 318 40.28 4.49 21.71
C TRP A 318 39.09 3.74 22.24
N ARG A 319 38.13 4.48 22.80
CA ARG A 319 36.89 3.86 23.31
C ARG A 319 35.82 3.73 22.23
N THR A 320 35.80 4.58 21.21
CA THR A 320 34.78 4.51 20.14
C THR A 320 35.40 4.63 18.76
N ILE A 321 35.01 3.75 17.84
CA ILE A 321 35.31 3.87 16.40
C ILE A 321 33.98 3.91 15.64
N GLY A 322 33.79 4.93 14.80
CA GLY A 322 32.69 5.03 13.85
C GLY A 322 33.21 4.96 12.42
N ILE A 323 32.60 4.18 11.55
CA ILE A 323 32.96 4.14 10.12
C ILE A 323 31.68 4.46 9.35
N GLU A 324 31.59 5.64 8.75
CA GLU A 324 30.36 6.13 8.13
C GLU A 324 30.57 6.38 6.64
N GLY A 325 29.93 5.60 5.78
CA GLY A 325 29.97 5.83 4.34
C GLY A 325 29.82 4.62 3.45
N VAL A 326 29.50 4.86 2.18
CA VAL A 326 29.29 3.81 1.17
C VAL A 326 30.56 3.59 0.36
N VAL A 327 31.21 2.45 0.56
CA VAL A 327 32.15 1.92 -0.44
C VAL A 327 31.29 1.24 -1.50
N TYR A 328 30.86 1.99 -2.53
CA TYR A 328 30.08 1.44 -3.66
C TYR A 328 30.93 0.60 -4.63
N GLY A 329 32.23 0.45 -4.41
CA GLY A 329 33.08 -0.46 -5.17
C GLY A 329 33.30 -1.75 -4.39
N GLY A 330 33.10 -2.92 -4.98
CA GLY A 330 33.26 -4.24 -4.35
C GLY A 330 34.66 -4.62 -3.81
N GLY A 331 35.50 -3.65 -3.43
CA GLY A 331 36.70 -3.88 -2.64
C GLY A 331 36.32 -4.11 -1.18
N GLY A 332 36.63 -5.30 -0.64
CA GLY A 332 36.39 -5.63 0.76
C GLY A 332 37.16 -4.73 1.74
N LEU A 333 36.67 -4.62 2.97
CA LEU A 333 37.25 -3.82 4.07
C LEU A 333 38.43 -4.53 4.78
N ASP A 334 39.24 -5.31 4.06
CA ASP A 334 40.19 -6.25 4.64
C ASP A 334 41.28 -5.55 5.48
N GLU A 335 41.86 -4.45 4.99
CA GLU A 335 42.89 -3.69 5.72
C GLU A 335 42.26 -2.88 6.87
N THR A 336 41.08 -2.30 6.66
CA THR A 336 40.33 -1.57 7.71
C THR A 336 40.03 -2.49 8.88
N VAL A 337 39.53 -3.69 8.60
CA VAL A 337 39.22 -4.69 9.63
C VAL A 337 40.49 -5.09 10.38
N LYS A 338 41.61 -5.36 9.68
CA LYS A 338 42.89 -5.67 10.36
C LYS A 338 43.29 -4.54 11.30
N ALA A 339 43.15 -3.30 10.87
CA ALA A 339 43.45 -2.14 11.68
C ALA A 339 42.51 -2.05 12.91
N ILE A 340 41.20 -2.27 12.74
CA ILE A 340 40.24 -2.33 13.86
C ILE A 340 40.65 -3.43 14.84
N VAL A 341 40.92 -4.65 14.36
CA VAL A 341 41.28 -5.80 15.20
C VAL A 341 42.56 -5.54 15.99
N ASN A 342 43.57 -4.93 15.37
CA ASN A 342 44.80 -4.53 16.05
C ASN A 342 44.52 -3.48 17.15
N ASN A 343 43.57 -2.57 16.92
CA ASN A 343 43.17 -1.56 17.89
C ASN A 343 42.23 -2.09 18.99
N CYS A 344 41.51 -3.18 18.73
CA CYS A 344 40.60 -3.79 19.70
C CYS A 344 41.30 -4.22 20.99
N ALA A 345 42.57 -4.64 20.90
CA ALA A 345 43.41 -4.99 22.04
C ALA A 345 43.77 -3.78 22.94
N HIS A 346 43.49 -2.56 22.49
CA HIS A 346 43.83 -1.31 23.16
C HIS A 346 42.61 -0.62 23.79
N GLY A 347 41.56 -1.39 24.13
CA GLY A 347 40.44 -0.91 24.94
C GLY A 347 39.24 -0.37 24.15
N LEU A 348 39.01 -0.86 22.92
CA LEU A 348 37.85 -0.48 22.12
C LEU A 348 36.54 -0.87 22.82
N VAL A 349 35.70 0.12 23.12
CA VAL A 349 34.44 -0.05 23.87
C VAL A 349 33.22 -0.02 22.93
N HIS A 350 33.18 0.87 21.95
CA HIS A 350 32.07 1.09 21.03
C HIS A 350 32.56 1.02 19.59
N LEU A 351 31.85 0.26 18.75
CA LEU A 351 32.11 0.17 17.31
C LEU A 351 30.79 0.42 16.57
N HIS A 352 30.77 1.46 15.73
CA HIS A 352 29.63 1.85 14.92
C HIS A 352 29.96 1.75 13.43
N ILE A 353 29.23 0.89 12.71
CA ILE A 353 29.41 0.68 11.26
C ILE A 353 28.02 0.66 10.62
N PRO A 354 27.47 1.80 10.15
CA PRO A 354 26.13 1.87 9.58
C PRO A 354 25.93 0.83 8.47
N GLN A 355 26.95 0.58 7.65
CA GLN A 355 26.90 -0.36 6.53
C GLN A 355 27.54 -1.70 6.88
N GLY A 356 27.13 -2.27 8.01
CA GLY A 356 27.68 -3.53 8.49
C GLY A 356 27.58 -4.70 7.49
N TRP A 357 26.68 -4.65 6.51
CA TRP A 357 26.55 -5.69 5.47
C TRP A 357 27.84 -5.94 4.66
N GLN A 358 28.77 -4.98 4.62
CA GLN A 358 30.08 -5.13 3.96
C GLN A 358 31.10 -5.94 4.79
N LEU A 359 30.86 -6.15 6.09
CA LEU A 359 31.74 -6.94 6.94
C LEU A 359 31.55 -8.42 6.66
N MET A 360 32.63 -9.10 6.27
CA MET A 360 32.59 -10.54 6.08
C MET A 360 32.53 -11.26 7.44
N SER A 361 32.05 -12.52 7.43
CA SER A 361 31.94 -13.31 8.65
C SER A 361 33.27 -13.49 9.41
N ARG A 362 34.39 -13.60 8.67
CA ARG A 362 35.76 -13.69 9.21
C ARG A 362 36.14 -12.42 9.98
N ASP A 363 35.75 -11.27 9.45
CA ASP A 363 36.12 -9.97 9.96
C ASP A 363 35.38 -9.68 11.26
N LEU A 364 34.07 -9.89 11.25
CA LEU A 364 33.24 -9.78 12.44
C LEU A 364 33.70 -10.74 13.55
N HIS A 365 34.06 -11.98 13.19
CA HIS A 365 34.62 -12.92 14.14
C HIS A 365 35.91 -12.40 14.79
N SER A 366 36.82 -11.87 13.97
CA SER A 366 38.11 -11.35 14.44
C SER A 366 37.92 -10.18 15.40
N ILE A 367 36.99 -9.27 15.08
CA ILE A 367 36.62 -8.15 15.95
C ILE A 367 36.06 -8.66 17.29
N LEU A 368 35.06 -9.53 17.27
CA LEU A 368 34.41 -10.02 18.50
C LEU A 368 35.34 -10.87 19.39
N CYS A 369 36.32 -11.55 18.79
CA CYS A 369 37.34 -12.32 19.52
C CYS A 369 38.40 -11.42 20.15
N SER A 370 38.89 -10.40 19.42
CA SER A 370 39.99 -9.55 19.90
C SER A 370 39.55 -8.39 20.79
N ALA A 371 38.30 -7.92 20.68
CA ALA A 371 37.83 -6.75 21.41
C ALA A 371 37.30 -7.08 22.81
N THR A 372 38.21 -7.33 23.76
CA THR A 372 37.84 -7.73 25.14
C THR A 372 36.99 -6.70 25.88
N ASP A 373 37.20 -5.42 25.58
CA ASP A 373 36.50 -4.30 26.22
C ASP A 373 35.27 -3.82 25.45
N LEU A 374 34.92 -4.44 24.32
CA LEU A 374 33.80 -4.03 23.48
C LEU A 374 32.47 -4.24 24.21
N ARG A 375 31.73 -3.16 24.36
CA ARG A 375 30.40 -3.07 24.97
C ARG A 375 29.31 -2.84 23.94
N VAL A 376 29.58 -2.05 22.90
CA VAL A 376 28.57 -1.72 21.89
C VAL A 376 29.08 -2.07 20.51
N PHE A 377 28.42 -3.01 19.85
CA PHE A 377 28.58 -3.25 18.42
C PHE A 377 27.28 -2.86 17.72
N ASN A 378 27.27 -1.66 17.12
CA ASN A 378 26.07 -1.08 16.52
C ASN A 378 26.26 -0.90 15.02
N VAL A 379 25.27 -1.36 14.26
CA VAL A 379 25.25 -1.35 12.80
C VAL A 379 23.81 -1.10 12.37
N VAL A 380 23.63 -0.27 11.34
CA VAL A 380 22.29 0.03 10.80
C VAL A 380 21.85 -1.16 9.94
N HIS A 381 22.69 -1.52 8.98
CA HIS A 381 22.55 -2.74 8.19
C HIS A 381 23.31 -3.88 8.84
N LEU A 382 22.60 -4.93 9.25
CA LEU A 382 23.20 -6.03 9.99
C LEU A 382 24.23 -6.81 9.15
N PRO A 383 25.48 -6.99 9.62
CA PRO A 383 26.45 -7.88 9.01
C PRO A 383 25.95 -9.32 9.06
N ARG A 384 26.37 -10.12 8.07
CA ARG A 384 26.11 -11.55 8.03
C ARG A 384 27.28 -12.32 8.64
N MET A 385 27.00 -13.10 9.67
CA MET A 385 27.97 -13.96 10.34
C MET A 385 27.57 -15.43 10.18
N SER A 386 28.39 -16.20 9.49
CA SER A 386 28.21 -17.65 9.42
C SER A 386 28.35 -18.29 10.80
N ALA A 387 27.44 -19.21 11.12
CA ALA A 387 27.44 -19.94 12.38
C ALA A 387 28.76 -20.68 12.66
N THR A 388 29.48 -21.11 11.62
CA THR A 388 30.82 -21.73 11.76
C THR A 388 31.82 -20.80 12.43
N TYR A 389 31.80 -19.51 12.08
CA TYR A 389 32.63 -18.48 12.72
C TYR A 389 32.10 -18.10 14.11
N VAL A 390 30.79 -18.16 14.35
CA VAL A 390 30.28 -17.92 15.71
C VAL A 390 30.84 -18.95 16.70
N ILE A 391 31.01 -20.21 16.28
CA ILE A 391 31.39 -21.31 17.15
C ILE A 391 32.88 -21.68 17.10
N SER A 392 33.68 -21.08 16.19
CA SER A 392 35.08 -21.45 16.00
C SER A 392 35.94 -21.08 17.21
N SER A 393 35.66 -19.93 17.82
CA SER A 393 36.39 -19.42 18.98
C SER A 393 35.46 -18.64 19.92
N PRO A 394 35.69 -18.66 21.25
CA PRO A 394 34.95 -17.82 22.17
C PRO A 394 35.25 -16.33 21.93
N TRP A 395 34.20 -15.51 21.83
CA TRP A 395 34.31 -14.05 21.80
C TRP A 395 34.93 -13.50 23.09
N GLY A 396 35.86 -12.56 22.93
CA GLY A 396 36.54 -11.87 24.02
C GLY A 396 35.68 -10.77 24.66
N CYS A 397 34.74 -10.20 23.89
CA CYS A 397 33.83 -9.12 24.31
C CYS A 397 32.74 -9.56 25.32
N ARG A 398 33.13 -10.01 26.53
CA ARG A 398 32.18 -10.50 27.56
C ARG A 398 31.25 -9.43 28.12
N TRP A 399 31.62 -8.16 27.95
CA TRP A 399 30.89 -6.99 28.46
C TRP A 399 29.94 -6.38 27.42
N LEU A 400 29.71 -7.06 26.29
CA LEU A 400 28.84 -6.58 25.24
C LEU A 400 27.41 -6.37 25.76
N THR A 401 26.93 -5.14 25.70
CA THR A 401 25.57 -4.71 26.06
C THR A 401 24.66 -4.58 24.83
N LYS A 402 25.23 -4.34 23.65
CA LYS A 402 24.46 -4.25 22.39
C LYS A 402 25.15 -5.02 21.27
N LEU A 403 24.41 -5.95 20.67
CA LEU A 403 24.83 -6.75 19.53
C LEU A 403 23.77 -6.74 18.43
N SER A 404 24.22 -6.43 17.22
CA SER A 404 23.41 -6.40 16.00
C SER A 404 24.13 -7.22 14.91
N VAL A 405 23.64 -8.42 14.61
CA VAL A 405 24.25 -9.33 13.63
C VAL A 405 23.23 -10.33 13.08
N GLN A 406 23.28 -10.65 11.79
CA GLN A 406 22.52 -11.78 11.22
C GLN A 406 23.35 -13.05 11.27
N ILE A 407 22.90 -14.05 12.03
CA ILE A 407 23.60 -15.36 12.07
C ILE A 407 23.05 -16.25 10.97
N ILE A 408 23.85 -16.46 9.92
CA ILE A 408 23.50 -17.23 8.72
C ILE A 408 24.20 -18.59 8.71
N ASN A 409 23.97 -19.39 7.67
CA ASN A 409 24.57 -20.71 7.46
C ASN A 409 24.33 -21.70 8.59
N ILE A 410 23.20 -21.57 9.28
CA ILE A 410 22.68 -22.63 10.14
C ILE A 410 21.86 -23.56 9.24
N PRO A 411 22.21 -24.85 9.13
CA PRO A 411 21.40 -25.79 8.37
C PRO A 411 20.01 -25.87 9.00
N ARG A 412 18.95 -25.78 8.20
CA ARG A 412 17.55 -25.84 8.63
C ARG A 412 16.78 -26.84 7.78
N PRO A 413 17.07 -28.15 7.94
CA PRO A 413 16.40 -29.20 7.18
C PRO A 413 14.90 -29.30 7.48
N ASP A 414 14.41 -28.62 8.54
CA ASP A 414 12.98 -28.47 8.84
C ASP A 414 12.26 -27.49 7.90
N ILE A 415 13.00 -26.61 7.21
CA ILE A 415 12.44 -25.63 6.28
C ILE A 415 12.49 -26.23 4.87
N LEU A 416 11.41 -26.88 4.47
CA LEU A 416 11.27 -27.46 3.14
C LEU A 416 10.71 -26.46 2.11
N ILE A 417 10.04 -25.41 2.59
CA ILE A 417 9.30 -24.45 1.76
C ILE A 417 9.69 -23.05 2.21
N ASP A 418 10.09 -22.20 1.27
CA ASP A 418 10.39 -20.78 1.54
C ASP A 418 9.10 -19.95 1.79
N ARG A 419 9.26 -18.67 2.13
CA ARG A 419 8.13 -17.77 2.37
C ARG A 419 7.25 -17.54 1.13
N LYS A 420 7.80 -17.75 -0.07
CA LYS A 420 7.10 -17.66 -1.36
C LYS A 420 6.40 -18.97 -1.73
N GLY A 421 6.48 -20.00 -0.90
CA GLY A 421 5.85 -21.29 -1.13
C GLY A 421 6.63 -22.21 -2.06
N ARG A 422 7.88 -21.88 -2.40
CA ARG A 422 8.74 -22.70 -3.26
C ARG A 422 9.43 -23.78 -2.43
N PHE A 423 9.45 -25.00 -2.96
CA PHE A 423 10.24 -26.07 -2.36
C PHE A 423 11.72 -25.77 -2.55
N ARG A 424 12.49 -25.90 -1.47
CA ARG A 424 13.94 -25.80 -1.53
C ARG A 424 14.48 -27.04 -2.21
N SER A 425 15.37 -26.87 -3.19
CA SER A 425 15.93 -28.01 -3.91
C SER A 425 16.88 -28.79 -3.00
N ARG A 426 16.88 -30.12 -3.14
CA ARG A 426 17.74 -31.03 -2.37
C ARG A 426 19.18 -30.85 -2.88
N GLY A 427 19.89 -29.89 -2.30
CA GLY A 427 21.21 -29.42 -2.73
C GLY A 427 21.51 -28.00 -2.26
N GLU A 428 20.49 -27.22 -1.87
CA GLU A 428 20.72 -25.97 -1.17
C GLU A 428 21.36 -26.24 0.20
N ARG A 429 22.54 -25.69 0.49
CA ARG A 429 23.31 -25.92 1.73
C ARG A 429 22.48 -25.79 3.01
N ALA A 430 21.51 -24.87 3.05
CA ALA A 430 20.68 -24.68 4.23
C ALA A 430 19.58 -25.74 4.41
N ALA A 431 19.42 -26.69 3.48
CA ALA A 431 18.60 -27.90 3.64
C ALA A 431 19.45 -29.17 3.93
N GLU A 432 20.79 -29.05 3.93
CA GLU A 432 21.69 -30.19 4.15
C GLU A 432 21.82 -30.56 5.64
N GLY A 433 22.12 -31.84 5.91
CA GLY A 433 22.34 -32.35 7.27
C GLY A 433 21.07 -32.79 8.01
N THR A 434 21.24 -33.28 9.24
CA THR A 434 20.13 -33.71 10.10
C THR A 434 19.65 -32.56 10.99
N LEU A 435 18.39 -32.64 11.44
CA LEU A 435 17.82 -31.66 12.37
C LEU A 435 18.60 -31.65 13.70
N GLU A 436 19.10 -32.80 14.13
CA GLU A 436 19.93 -32.93 15.32
C GLU A 436 21.29 -32.25 15.15
N ALA A 437 21.93 -32.38 13.97
CA ALA A 437 23.18 -31.69 13.66
C ALA A 437 22.99 -30.17 13.62
N SER A 438 21.89 -29.72 13.01
CA SER A 438 21.46 -28.32 13.05
C SER A 438 21.31 -27.83 14.49
N ARG A 439 20.51 -28.52 15.31
CA ARG A 439 20.28 -28.14 16.71
C ARG A 439 21.56 -28.20 17.54
N ALA A 440 22.46 -29.14 17.27
CA ALA A 440 23.77 -29.17 17.93
C ALA A 440 24.61 -27.93 17.60
N MET A 441 24.59 -27.47 16.34
CA MET A 441 25.23 -26.21 15.92
C MET A 441 24.54 -25.01 16.58
N GLN A 442 23.20 -24.94 16.55
CA GLN A 442 22.43 -23.88 17.19
C GLN A 442 22.72 -23.79 18.69
N ARG A 443 22.78 -24.91 19.42
CA ARG A 443 23.16 -24.94 20.84
C ARG A 443 24.56 -24.38 21.09
N LYS A 444 25.52 -24.61 20.19
CA LYS A 444 26.85 -23.99 20.29
C LYS A 444 26.76 -22.47 20.09
N VAL A 445 25.99 -22.02 19.09
CA VAL A 445 25.71 -20.59 18.88
C VAL A 445 25.01 -19.97 20.10
N TYR A 446 24.00 -20.63 20.68
CA TYR A 446 23.31 -20.16 21.87
C TYR A 446 24.20 -20.12 23.10
N ARG A 447 25.14 -21.06 23.29
CA ARG A 447 26.13 -20.95 24.37
C ARG A 447 27.02 -19.73 24.19
N GLN A 448 27.42 -19.44 22.95
CA GLN A 448 28.25 -18.29 22.65
C GLN A 448 27.51 -16.98 22.95
N LEU A 449 26.26 -16.85 22.48
CA LEU A 449 25.39 -15.70 22.76
C LEU A 449 25.02 -15.60 24.25
N GLY A 450 24.66 -16.71 24.88
CA GLY A 450 24.25 -16.79 26.29
C GLY A 450 25.37 -16.45 27.27
N ALA A 451 26.63 -16.55 26.83
CA ALA A 451 27.78 -16.11 27.61
C ALA A 451 27.94 -14.57 27.67
N LEU A 452 27.22 -13.82 26.82
CA LEU A 452 27.16 -12.36 26.85
C LEU A 452 26.14 -11.87 27.89
N THR A 453 26.33 -12.22 29.17
CA THR A 453 25.36 -11.94 30.25
C THR A 453 25.07 -10.45 30.49
N CYS A 454 25.88 -9.56 29.92
CA CYS A 454 25.69 -8.12 29.95
C CYS A 454 24.75 -7.58 28.86
N LEU A 455 24.28 -8.43 27.94
CA LEU A 455 23.52 -8.00 26.77
C LEU A 455 22.14 -7.43 27.16
N GLU A 456 21.88 -6.21 26.71
CA GLU A 456 20.61 -5.50 26.87
C GLU A 456 19.85 -5.39 25.55
N PHE A 457 20.56 -5.39 24.41
CA PHE A 457 19.99 -5.33 23.07
C PHE A 457 20.58 -6.42 22.18
N LEU A 458 19.70 -7.24 21.59
CA LEU A 458 20.05 -8.28 20.63
C LEU A 458 19.20 -8.18 19.37
N ALA A 459 19.82 -7.90 18.23
CA ALA A 459 19.18 -7.98 16.93
C ALA A 459 19.80 -9.09 16.08
N LEU A 460 18.96 -10.05 15.70
CA LEU A 460 19.32 -11.23 14.92
C LEU A 460 18.70 -11.26 13.51
N GLY A 461 17.60 -10.51 13.30
CA GLY A 461 16.81 -10.51 12.06
C GLY A 461 16.90 -9.22 11.26
N LEU A 462 16.43 -9.25 10.00
CA LEU A 462 16.50 -8.19 8.98
C LEU A 462 16.03 -6.80 9.43
N ASP A 463 16.66 -5.78 8.83
CA ASP A 463 16.30 -4.38 9.01
C ASP A 463 15.33 -3.87 7.93
N ILE A 464 14.05 -4.25 8.04
CA ILE A 464 13.02 -3.91 7.04
C ILE A 464 12.73 -2.38 7.01
N GLU A 465 12.99 -1.66 8.11
CA GLU A 465 12.60 -0.24 8.23
C GLU A 465 13.39 0.70 7.29
N ASN A 466 14.52 0.25 6.72
CA ASN A 466 15.40 1.11 5.93
C ASN A 466 15.21 1.03 4.40
N GLY A 467 14.31 0.18 3.89
CA GLY A 467 13.68 0.38 2.58
C GLY A 467 14.57 0.38 1.33
N SER A 468 15.87 0.05 1.40
CA SER A 468 16.63 -0.23 0.18
C SER A 468 16.18 -1.59 -0.36
N ARG A 469 15.29 -1.52 -1.35
CA ARG A 469 14.77 -2.63 -2.17
C ARG A 469 15.83 -3.11 -3.18
N GLU A 470 17.11 -2.87 -2.91
CA GLU A 470 18.20 -3.25 -3.80
C GLU A 470 18.35 -4.77 -3.79
N GLU A 471 18.15 -5.35 -4.97
CA GLU A 471 18.40 -6.75 -5.29
C GLU A 471 19.90 -7.04 -5.14
N LEU A 472 20.36 -7.31 -3.93
CA LEU A 472 21.75 -7.70 -3.71
C LEU A 472 21.95 -9.20 -4.03
N VAL A 473 22.42 -9.40 -5.27
CA VAL A 473 23.60 -10.17 -5.73
C VAL A 473 23.85 -11.55 -5.10
N ASP A 474 24.05 -12.53 -5.98
CA ASP A 474 24.60 -13.85 -5.70
C ASP A 474 25.81 -13.76 -4.75
N ASP A 475 25.75 -14.49 -3.63
CA ASP A 475 26.96 -14.79 -2.87
C ASP A 475 27.93 -15.59 -3.78
N VAL A 476 29.21 -15.68 -3.41
CA VAL A 476 30.28 -16.37 -4.18
C VAL A 476 29.90 -17.82 -4.61
N ASP A 477 28.91 -18.41 -3.95
CA ASP A 477 28.41 -19.77 -4.15
C ASP A 477 27.09 -19.86 -4.98
N GLY A 478 26.57 -18.77 -5.57
CA GLY A 478 25.39 -18.80 -6.44
C GLY A 478 24.05 -19.14 -5.75
N THR A 479 23.95 -18.89 -4.43
CA THR A 479 22.76 -19.24 -3.65
C THR A 479 21.81 -18.06 -3.56
N ILE A 480 20.64 -18.15 -4.19
CA ILE A 480 19.61 -17.11 -4.16
C ILE A 480 18.97 -17.04 -2.77
N TYR A 481 19.24 -15.96 -2.03
CA TYR A 481 18.60 -15.67 -0.76
C TYR A 481 17.33 -14.85 -0.96
N ASP A 482 16.29 -15.07 -0.14
CA ASP A 482 15.18 -14.12 -0.06
C ASP A 482 15.66 -12.89 0.73
N PRO A 483 15.85 -11.71 0.10
CA PRO A 483 16.38 -10.53 0.79
C PRO A 483 15.44 -10.05 1.91
N GLN A 484 14.18 -10.50 1.91
CA GLN A 484 13.18 -10.13 2.89
C GLN A 484 12.99 -11.17 3.99
N PHE A 485 13.65 -12.34 3.91
CA PHE A 485 13.45 -13.40 4.88
C PHE A 485 14.63 -14.38 5.05
N GLN A 486 15.13 -14.48 6.28
CA GLN A 486 16.28 -15.29 6.65
C GLN A 486 15.87 -16.74 6.96
N LEU A 487 16.10 -17.66 6.01
CA LEU A 487 15.75 -19.09 6.16
C LEU A 487 16.86 -19.90 6.87
N ASN A 488 18.13 -19.57 6.67
CA ASN A 488 19.29 -20.26 7.24
C ASN A 488 19.71 -19.69 8.61
N CYS A 489 18.72 -19.43 9.47
CA CYS A 489 18.88 -18.74 10.75
C CYS A 489 18.61 -19.64 11.98
N LEU A 490 18.77 -19.08 13.17
CA LEU A 490 18.42 -19.70 14.45
C LEU A 490 16.91 -20.03 14.53
N GLU A 491 16.60 -21.26 14.92
CA GLU A 491 15.23 -21.75 15.11
C GLU A 491 14.51 -21.01 16.24
N MET A 492 15.21 -20.57 17.29
CA MET A 492 14.67 -19.90 18.47
C MET A 492 13.54 -20.69 19.17
N SER A 493 13.76 -22.00 19.37
CA SER A 493 12.87 -22.88 20.14
C SER A 493 13.58 -23.46 21.36
N LEU A 494 12.82 -23.91 22.36
CA LEU A 494 13.40 -24.66 23.48
C LEU A 494 14.06 -25.96 23.01
N ALA A 495 13.58 -26.57 21.92
CA ALA A 495 14.20 -27.77 21.36
C ALA A 495 15.60 -27.47 20.77
N SER A 496 15.76 -26.29 20.16
CA SER A 496 17.02 -25.87 19.56
C SER A 496 18.04 -25.32 20.57
N GLY A 497 17.65 -25.13 21.83
CA GLY A 497 18.53 -24.66 22.89
C GLY A 497 18.32 -23.21 23.31
N LEU A 498 17.15 -22.62 23.02
CA LEU A 498 16.83 -21.26 23.47
C LEU A 498 17.07 -21.07 24.98
N GLU A 499 16.87 -22.11 25.78
CA GLU A 499 17.07 -22.11 27.22
C GLU A 499 18.51 -21.76 27.64
N LEU A 500 19.49 -21.99 26.76
CA LEU A 500 20.89 -21.65 26.98
C LEU A 500 21.12 -20.13 26.98
N LEU A 501 20.16 -19.35 26.49
CA LEU A 501 20.16 -17.89 26.62
C LEU A 501 19.67 -17.42 28.00
N GLY A 502 19.26 -18.31 28.92
CA GLY A 502 18.66 -17.92 30.20
C GLY A 502 19.53 -17.04 31.11
N GLY A 503 20.84 -16.93 30.84
CA GLY A 503 21.75 -15.99 31.52
C GLY A 503 21.57 -14.52 31.12
N LEU A 504 20.86 -14.23 30.02
CA LEU A 504 20.63 -12.87 29.49
C LEU A 504 19.55 -12.12 30.28
N SER A 505 19.65 -12.11 31.61
CA SER A 505 18.68 -11.48 32.53
C SER A 505 18.56 -9.96 32.37
N LYS A 506 19.57 -9.34 31.72
CA LYS A 506 19.60 -7.91 31.40
C LYS A 506 18.97 -7.57 30.04
N LEU A 507 18.56 -8.56 29.25
CA LEU A 507 18.04 -8.34 27.90
C LEU A 507 16.73 -7.54 27.97
N ARG A 508 16.71 -6.38 27.31
CA ARG A 508 15.57 -5.47 27.21
C ARG A 508 14.93 -5.48 25.83
N TYR A 509 15.73 -5.69 24.79
CA TYR A 509 15.31 -5.62 23.41
C TYR A 509 15.77 -6.87 22.65
N LEU A 510 14.81 -7.62 22.08
CA LEU A 510 15.07 -8.74 21.19
C LEU A 510 14.40 -8.50 19.84
N ARG A 511 15.18 -8.46 18.77
CA ARG A 511 14.71 -8.26 17.39
C ARG A 511 15.01 -9.49 16.53
N VAL A 512 13.95 -10.18 16.10
CA VAL A 512 13.98 -11.37 15.23
C VAL A 512 13.17 -11.16 13.95
N VAL A 513 12.96 -9.91 13.55
CA VAL A 513 12.18 -9.52 12.37
C VAL A 513 12.76 -10.17 11.11
N GLY A 514 11.92 -10.78 10.29
CA GLY A 514 12.37 -11.40 9.05
C GLY A 514 13.19 -12.69 9.24
N MET A 515 13.18 -13.31 10.42
CA MET A 515 13.75 -14.65 10.64
C MET A 515 12.68 -15.75 10.52
N GLU A 516 13.04 -16.90 9.96
CA GLU A 516 12.24 -18.15 10.04
C GLU A 516 12.40 -18.83 11.41
N HIS A 517 11.92 -18.15 12.46
CA HIS A 517 11.99 -18.61 13.84
C HIS A 517 10.78 -19.49 14.22
N ARG A 518 10.85 -20.09 15.41
CA ARG A 518 9.84 -21.00 16.00
C ARG A 518 9.39 -20.55 17.39
N ILE A 519 9.60 -19.26 17.73
CA ILE A 519 9.11 -18.66 18.97
C ILE A 519 7.58 -18.80 19.02
N GLY A 520 7.11 -19.80 19.77
CA GLY A 520 5.71 -20.05 20.05
C GLY A 520 5.34 -19.65 21.47
N VAL A 521 4.18 -20.11 21.92
CA VAL A 521 3.70 -19.86 23.29
C VAL A 521 4.66 -20.42 24.36
N PRO A 522 5.20 -21.66 24.25
CA PRO A 522 6.13 -22.18 25.25
C PRO A 522 7.41 -21.35 25.37
N GLU A 523 7.98 -20.93 24.24
CA GLU A 523 9.16 -20.07 24.20
C GLU A 523 8.87 -18.70 24.83
N LEU A 524 7.74 -18.08 24.51
CA LEU A 524 7.34 -16.79 25.11
C LEU A 524 7.18 -16.91 26.63
N GLN A 525 6.53 -17.97 27.13
CA GLN A 525 6.41 -18.22 28.56
C GLN A 525 7.78 -18.39 29.22
N TRP A 526 8.68 -19.14 28.58
CA TRP A 526 10.04 -19.30 29.07
C TRP A 526 10.81 -17.96 29.10
N MET A 527 10.70 -17.15 28.04
CA MET A 527 11.34 -15.83 27.93
C MET A 527 10.83 -14.88 29.03
N MET A 528 9.54 -14.89 29.36
CA MET A 528 8.99 -14.04 30.44
C MET A 528 9.63 -14.35 31.81
N VAL A 529 9.96 -15.62 32.06
CA VAL A 529 10.58 -16.05 33.32
C VAL A 529 12.07 -15.71 33.34
N HIS A 530 12.77 -15.90 32.22
CA HIS A 530 14.24 -15.83 32.18
C HIS A 530 14.79 -14.48 31.67
N PHE A 531 13.97 -13.69 30.97
CA PHE A 531 14.28 -12.33 30.53
C PHE A 531 13.38 -11.33 31.27
N PRO A 532 13.54 -11.16 32.60
CA PRO A 532 12.64 -10.36 33.42
C PRO A 532 12.64 -8.86 33.05
N ARG A 533 13.61 -8.41 32.25
CA ARG A 533 13.73 -7.04 31.76
C ARG A 533 13.32 -6.87 30.30
N LEU A 534 12.80 -7.91 29.63
CA LEU A 534 12.45 -7.82 28.21
C LEU A 534 11.25 -6.88 28.01
N GLU A 535 11.53 -5.69 27.52
CA GLU A 535 10.55 -4.63 27.24
C GLU A 535 9.94 -4.79 25.84
N LEU A 536 10.76 -5.20 24.87
CA LEU A 536 10.35 -5.24 23.46
C LEU A 536 10.86 -6.49 22.74
N LEU A 537 9.91 -7.24 22.17
CA LEU A 537 10.15 -8.34 21.25
C LEU A 537 9.59 -7.98 19.87
N LYS A 538 10.48 -7.64 18.92
CA LYS A 538 10.11 -7.35 17.53
C LYS A 538 10.31 -8.59 16.66
N GLY A 539 9.37 -8.87 15.75
CA GLY A 539 9.45 -9.96 14.77
C GLY A 539 8.53 -11.14 15.04
N VAL A 540 7.87 -11.18 16.20
CA VAL A 540 6.85 -12.18 16.53
C VAL A 540 5.47 -11.69 16.06
N ASP A 541 4.62 -12.62 15.61
CA ASP A 541 3.28 -12.32 15.13
C ASP A 541 2.43 -11.59 16.21
N PRO A 542 1.85 -10.41 15.91
CA PRO A 542 0.99 -9.67 16.84
C PRO A 542 -0.24 -10.46 17.32
N GLU A 543 -0.70 -11.46 16.57
CA GLU A 543 -1.82 -12.31 16.99
C GLU A 543 -1.41 -13.34 18.05
N LEU A 544 -0.16 -13.83 18.01
CA LEU A 544 0.38 -14.70 19.06
C LEU A 544 0.48 -13.97 20.40
N THR A 545 0.73 -12.66 20.39
CA THR A 545 0.69 -11.82 21.59
C THR A 545 -0.73 -11.50 22.05
N LYS A 546 -1.72 -11.43 21.15
CA LYS A 546 -3.14 -11.24 21.50
C LYS A 546 -3.81 -12.51 22.06
N ALA A 547 -3.43 -13.69 21.56
CA ALA A 547 -3.97 -14.97 21.99
C ALA A 547 -3.75 -15.27 23.48
N PHE A 548 -2.82 -14.56 24.13
CA PHE A 548 -2.58 -14.61 25.58
C PHE A 548 -3.74 -14.10 26.45
N THR A 549 -4.82 -13.55 25.88
CA THR A 549 -5.91 -12.92 26.65
C THR A 549 -7.28 -13.60 26.55
N MET A 550 -7.45 -14.64 25.73
CA MET A 550 -8.75 -15.31 25.59
C MET A 550 -8.88 -16.52 26.51
N ASP A 551 -9.61 -16.33 27.61
CA ASP A 551 -10.11 -17.39 28.48
C ASP A 551 -11.18 -18.24 27.75
N SER A 552 -11.28 -19.52 28.10
CA SER A 552 -12.00 -20.54 27.31
C SER A 552 -13.54 -20.53 27.36
N ASP A 553 -14.16 -19.49 27.93
CA ASP A 553 -15.59 -19.51 28.32
C ASP A 553 -16.49 -18.56 27.49
N LEU A 554 -16.24 -18.42 26.18
CA LEU A 554 -17.09 -17.61 25.30
C LEU A 554 -18.40 -18.35 24.90
N PRO A 555 -19.58 -17.70 24.97
CA PRO A 555 -20.84 -18.27 24.47
C PRO A 555 -20.81 -18.60 22.96
N PRO A 556 -21.49 -19.67 22.51
CA PRO A 556 -21.52 -20.10 21.09
C PRO A 556 -21.98 -19.03 20.10
N GLU A 557 -22.89 -18.15 20.51
CA GLU A 557 -23.39 -17.03 19.70
C GLU A 557 -22.28 -16.01 19.42
N ILE A 558 -21.46 -15.73 20.43
CA ILE A 558 -20.29 -14.84 20.28
C ILE A 558 -19.23 -15.51 19.42
N CYS A 559 -18.98 -16.81 19.60
CA CYS A 559 -18.08 -17.56 18.71
C CYS A 559 -18.53 -17.50 17.25
N THR A 560 -19.84 -17.59 16.99
CA THR A 560 -20.41 -17.49 15.64
C THR A 560 -20.19 -16.10 15.06
N LEU A 561 -20.48 -15.03 15.82
CA LEU A 561 -20.31 -13.66 15.38
C LEU A 561 -18.84 -13.32 15.12
N LEU A 562 -17.94 -13.78 16.00
CA LEU A 562 -16.50 -13.66 15.81
C LEU A 562 -16.03 -14.46 14.59
N ALA A 563 -16.53 -15.69 14.39
CA ALA A 563 -16.15 -16.52 13.26
C ALA A 563 -16.49 -15.86 11.91
N THR A 564 -17.60 -15.11 11.82
CA THR A 564 -17.92 -14.34 10.62
C THR A 564 -17.00 -13.16 10.35
N ARG A 565 -16.21 -12.72 11.34
CA ARG A 565 -15.28 -11.59 11.24
C ARG A 565 -13.82 -12.03 11.16
N LEU A 566 -13.53 -13.29 11.45
CA LEU A 566 -12.18 -13.84 11.48
C LEU A 566 -11.83 -14.50 10.14
N GLY A 567 -10.61 -14.25 9.66
CA GLY A 567 -10.08 -14.92 8.48
C GLY A 567 -9.80 -16.40 8.74
N HIS A 568 -9.74 -17.20 7.67
CA HIS A 568 -9.51 -18.64 7.73
C HIS A 568 -8.17 -19.01 8.42
N GLN A 569 -7.13 -18.17 8.30
CA GLN A 569 -5.86 -18.39 9.01
C GLN A 569 -6.00 -18.20 10.53
N SER A 570 -6.68 -17.13 10.95
CA SER A 570 -6.96 -16.84 12.36
C SER A 570 -7.82 -17.95 12.99
N LEU A 571 -8.86 -18.42 12.28
CA LEU A 571 -9.65 -19.58 12.71
C LEU A 571 -8.80 -20.84 12.88
N GLY A 572 -7.89 -21.11 11.94
CA GLY A 572 -6.97 -22.24 12.03
C GLY A 572 -6.09 -22.17 13.28
N ARG A 573 -5.53 -20.99 13.58
CA ARG A 573 -4.71 -20.77 14.77
C ARG A 573 -5.51 -20.91 16.07
N ILE A 574 -6.73 -20.37 16.11
CA ILE A 574 -7.62 -20.50 17.28
C ILE A 574 -7.91 -21.98 17.57
N THR A 575 -8.10 -22.80 16.54
CA THR A 575 -8.35 -24.24 16.73
C THR A 575 -7.15 -24.99 17.30
N LEU A 576 -5.95 -24.39 17.29
CA LEU A 576 -4.72 -24.96 17.85
C LEU A 576 -4.45 -24.55 19.30
N LEU A 577 -5.18 -23.59 19.86
CA LEU A 577 -4.93 -23.05 21.20
C LEU A 577 -5.11 -24.12 22.30
N ASN A 578 -6.25 -24.80 22.30
CA ASN A 578 -6.55 -25.89 23.22
C ASN A 578 -7.66 -26.79 22.67
N LYS A 579 -7.94 -27.91 23.35
CA LYS A 579 -8.94 -28.90 22.91
C LYS A 579 -10.37 -28.34 22.87
N ALA A 580 -10.72 -27.40 23.75
CA ALA A 580 -12.03 -26.73 23.77
C ALA A 580 -12.20 -25.78 22.58
N CYS A 581 -11.18 -24.96 22.29
CA CYS A 581 -11.16 -24.11 21.11
C CYS A 581 -11.15 -24.94 19.82
N ASN A 582 -10.41 -26.04 19.76
CA ASN A 582 -10.47 -26.96 18.63
C ASN A 582 -11.90 -27.42 18.38
N LYS A 583 -12.57 -27.99 19.40
CA LYS A 583 -13.95 -28.49 19.29
C LYS A 583 -14.95 -27.40 18.86
N THR A 584 -14.80 -26.19 19.38
CA THR A 584 -15.74 -25.07 19.16
C THR A 584 -15.56 -24.43 17.78
N TRP A 585 -14.32 -24.25 17.33
CA TRP A 585 -14.01 -23.45 16.14
C TRP A 585 -13.80 -24.27 14.86
N THR A 586 -13.54 -25.57 14.97
CA THR A 586 -13.38 -26.46 13.81
C THR A 586 -14.57 -26.44 12.84
N PRO A 587 -15.84 -26.42 13.27
CA PRO A 587 -16.97 -26.31 12.34
C PRO A 587 -16.91 -25.06 11.46
N PHE A 588 -16.52 -23.92 12.03
CA PHE A 588 -16.40 -22.65 11.29
C PHE A 588 -15.19 -22.66 10.35
N LEU A 589 -14.06 -23.21 10.79
CA LEU A 589 -12.87 -23.37 9.95
C LEU A 589 -13.16 -24.15 8.68
N TYR A 590 -13.93 -25.23 8.78
CA TYR A 590 -14.24 -26.11 7.65
C TYR A 590 -15.47 -25.69 6.84
N ASN A 591 -16.22 -24.67 7.26
CA ASN A 591 -17.45 -24.25 6.57
C ASN A 591 -17.20 -23.83 5.12
N HIS A 592 -16.09 -23.11 4.89
CA HIS A 592 -15.67 -22.60 3.59
C HIS A 592 -14.24 -23.02 3.27
N LEU A 593 -14.06 -24.01 2.40
CA LEU A 593 -12.75 -24.47 1.98
C LEU A 593 -12.32 -23.76 0.69
N ARG A 594 -11.21 -23.01 0.76
CA ARG A 594 -10.66 -22.25 -0.38
C ARG A 594 -9.27 -22.76 -0.77
N ILE A 595 -9.12 -23.20 -2.01
CA ILE A 595 -7.94 -23.87 -2.56
C ILE A 595 -7.49 -23.10 -3.81
N ILE A 596 -6.86 -21.95 -3.59
CA ILE A 596 -6.52 -20.99 -4.64
C ILE A 596 -5.03 -20.89 -4.91
N THR A 597 -4.17 -21.44 -4.05
CA THR A 597 -2.72 -21.46 -4.24
C THR A 597 -2.15 -22.87 -4.46
N PRO A 598 -1.02 -23.02 -5.16
CA PRO A 598 -0.39 -24.33 -5.39
C PRO A 598 -0.02 -25.05 -4.08
N LEU A 599 0.37 -24.28 -3.05
CA LEU A 599 0.69 -24.81 -1.72
C LEU A 599 -0.54 -25.40 -1.02
N GLN A 600 -1.73 -24.80 -1.20
CA GLN A 600 -2.97 -25.36 -0.67
C GLN A 600 -3.32 -26.68 -1.37
N ARG A 601 -3.15 -26.73 -2.71
CA ARG A 601 -3.32 -27.95 -3.50
C ARG A 601 -2.42 -29.08 -2.98
N SER A 602 -1.11 -28.83 -2.83
CA SER A 602 -0.18 -29.88 -2.40
C SER A 602 -0.47 -30.39 -0.98
N ARG A 603 -0.87 -29.49 -0.07
CA ARG A 603 -1.24 -29.85 1.31
C ARG A 603 -2.51 -30.69 1.38
N ILE A 604 -3.49 -30.42 0.53
CA ILE A 604 -4.77 -31.13 0.52
C ILE A 604 -4.60 -32.60 0.17
N MET A 605 -3.68 -32.92 -0.73
CA MET A 605 -3.44 -34.29 -1.20
C MET A 605 -2.64 -35.14 -0.19
N THR A 606 -2.29 -34.58 0.98
CA THR A 606 -1.59 -35.35 2.01
C THR A 606 -2.55 -36.24 2.80
N ALA A 607 -2.14 -37.47 3.11
CA ALA A 607 -2.94 -38.41 3.92
C ALA A 607 -3.41 -37.81 5.26
N LYS A 608 -2.59 -36.94 5.87
CA LYS A 608 -2.95 -36.24 7.11
C LYS A 608 -4.13 -35.28 6.89
N PHE A 609 -4.12 -34.54 5.79
CA PHE A 609 -5.22 -33.64 5.46
C PHE A 609 -6.47 -34.41 5.06
N LEU A 610 -6.35 -35.47 4.27
CA LEU A 610 -7.47 -36.37 3.92
C LEU A 610 -8.13 -36.96 5.16
N ASN A 611 -7.35 -37.42 6.14
CA ASN A 611 -7.87 -37.87 7.42
C ASN A 611 -8.54 -36.76 8.25
N ALA A 612 -8.11 -35.51 8.11
CA ALA A 612 -8.79 -34.38 8.77
C ALA A 612 -10.08 -34.00 8.03
N LEU A 613 -10.07 -34.10 6.70
CA LEU A 613 -11.20 -33.86 5.83
C LEU A 613 -12.31 -34.87 6.08
N SER A 614 -11.99 -36.16 6.13
CA SER A 614 -12.96 -37.24 6.40
C SER A 614 -13.71 -37.03 7.72
N ARG A 615 -13.00 -36.57 8.76
CA ARG A 615 -13.57 -36.26 10.08
C ARG A 615 -14.47 -35.02 10.10
N ASN A 616 -14.20 -34.04 9.25
CA ASN A 616 -14.86 -32.73 9.28
C ASN A 616 -15.74 -32.44 8.05
N ALA A 617 -15.86 -33.39 7.13
CA ALA A 617 -16.58 -33.27 5.86
C ALA A 617 -18.00 -32.71 5.98
N ARG A 618 -18.72 -33.11 7.02
CA ARG A 618 -20.10 -32.66 7.30
C ARG A 618 -20.24 -31.14 7.47
N PHE A 619 -19.17 -30.47 7.90
CA PHE A 619 -19.15 -29.03 8.11
C PHE A 619 -18.88 -28.25 6.83
N ILE A 620 -18.35 -28.89 5.78
CA ILE A 620 -17.99 -28.23 4.52
C ILE A 620 -19.27 -27.92 3.75
N LYS A 621 -19.56 -26.63 3.57
CA LYS A 621 -20.73 -26.15 2.81
C LYS A 621 -20.32 -25.49 1.49
N THR A 622 -19.13 -24.89 1.45
CA THR A 622 -18.60 -24.24 0.24
C THR A 622 -17.21 -24.75 -0.07
N ILE A 623 -17.00 -25.16 -1.31
CA ILE A 623 -15.67 -25.41 -1.88
C ILE A 623 -15.44 -24.42 -3.00
N GLN A 624 -14.32 -23.70 -2.91
CA GLN A 624 -13.82 -22.86 -3.98
C GLN A 624 -12.40 -23.29 -4.32
N THR A 625 -12.13 -23.69 -5.57
CA THR A 625 -10.82 -24.19 -5.98
C THR A 625 -10.38 -23.63 -7.33
N ARG A 626 -9.08 -23.35 -7.48
CA ARG A 626 -8.44 -23.12 -8.80
C ARG A 626 -7.81 -24.38 -9.39
N TYR A 627 -7.81 -25.48 -8.63
CA TYR A 627 -7.13 -26.73 -8.98
C TYR A 627 -8.13 -27.89 -8.94
N PRO A 628 -8.84 -28.18 -10.03
CA PRO A 628 -9.92 -29.17 -10.02
C PRO A 628 -9.46 -30.56 -9.57
N LEU A 629 -8.20 -30.97 -9.80
CA LEU A 629 -7.65 -32.23 -9.26
C LEU A 629 -7.78 -32.37 -7.73
N THR A 630 -7.86 -31.26 -7.00
CA THR A 630 -8.08 -31.27 -5.55
C THR A 630 -9.47 -31.75 -5.14
N LEU A 631 -10.38 -31.95 -6.10
CA LEU A 631 -11.71 -32.47 -5.91
C LEU A 631 -11.76 -34.02 -5.87
N VAL A 632 -10.74 -34.71 -6.36
CA VAL A 632 -10.70 -36.20 -6.39
C VAL A 632 -10.98 -36.83 -5.01
N PRO A 633 -10.41 -36.35 -3.90
CA PRO A 633 -10.71 -36.91 -2.58
C PRO A 633 -12.17 -36.70 -2.13
N PHE A 634 -12.79 -35.61 -2.57
CA PHE A 634 -14.20 -35.32 -2.26
C PHE A 634 -15.17 -36.16 -3.08
N ALA A 635 -14.71 -36.66 -4.23
CA ALA A 635 -15.46 -37.55 -5.10
C ALA A 635 -15.55 -38.97 -4.54
N ASP A 636 -14.54 -39.42 -3.79
CA ASP A 636 -14.50 -40.76 -3.22
C ASP A 636 -15.41 -40.87 -1.98
N LYS A 637 -16.36 -41.81 -2.03
CA LYS A 637 -17.31 -42.07 -0.95
C LYS A 637 -16.65 -42.67 0.28
N ASP A 638 -15.61 -43.47 0.06
CA ASP A 638 -14.90 -44.14 1.13
C ASP A 638 -13.98 -43.16 1.88
N GLU A 639 -13.48 -42.11 1.20
CA GLU A 639 -12.64 -41.09 1.83
C GLU A 639 -13.44 -40.01 2.58
N VAL A 640 -14.58 -39.54 2.04
CA VAL A 640 -15.30 -38.37 2.58
C VAL A 640 -16.80 -38.66 2.69
N PRO A 641 -17.28 -39.50 3.62
CA PRO A 641 -18.62 -40.11 3.53
C PRO A 641 -19.80 -39.13 3.62
N THR A 642 -19.67 -38.00 4.32
CA THR A 642 -20.80 -37.11 4.68
C THR A 642 -20.70 -35.70 4.10
N LEU A 643 -20.37 -35.56 2.83
CA LEU A 643 -20.27 -34.26 2.17
C LEU A 643 -21.68 -33.66 1.95
N GLN A 644 -21.88 -32.39 2.34
CA GLN A 644 -23.15 -31.67 2.20
C GLN A 644 -22.92 -30.27 1.63
N LEU A 645 -22.40 -30.21 0.41
CA LEU A 645 -22.09 -28.97 -0.27
C LEU A 645 -23.36 -28.22 -0.68
N ARG A 646 -23.32 -26.91 -0.51
CA ARG A 646 -24.29 -25.94 -1.04
C ARG A 646 -23.72 -25.14 -2.21
N THR A 647 -22.41 -24.90 -2.20
CA THR A 647 -21.72 -24.13 -3.24
C THR A 647 -20.46 -24.85 -3.69
N LEU A 648 -20.30 -25.02 -5.00
CA LEU A 648 -19.09 -25.50 -5.64
C LEU A 648 -18.65 -24.49 -6.70
N ASP A 649 -17.48 -23.89 -6.51
CA ASP A 649 -16.93 -22.86 -7.39
C ASP A 649 -15.52 -23.24 -7.87
N ILE A 650 -15.40 -23.50 -9.17
CA ILE A 650 -14.17 -23.92 -9.83
C ILE A 650 -13.64 -22.74 -10.65
N LEU A 651 -12.78 -21.94 -10.00
CA LEU A 651 -12.18 -20.71 -10.51
C LEU A 651 -10.87 -21.02 -11.24
N THR A 652 -10.92 -21.43 -12.49
CA THR A 652 -9.70 -21.71 -13.25
C THR A 652 -9.17 -20.44 -13.90
N ASP A 653 -7.84 -20.33 -14.01
CA ASP A 653 -7.18 -19.24 -14.73
C ASP A 653 -7.54 -19.31 -16.23
N ALA A 654 -7.76 -18.17 -16.88
CA ALA A 654 -8.17 -18.10 -18.29
C ALA A 654 -7.13 -18.76 -19.22
N ARG A 655 -5.85 -18.69 -18.84
CA ARG A 655 -4.74 -19.22 -19.66
C ARG A 655 -4.56 -20.72 -19.62
N ALA A 656 -5.20 -21.42 -18.67
CA ALA A 656 -4.89 -22.83 -18.43
C ALA A 656 -5.76 -23.77 -19.31
N GLU A 657 -5.18 -24.89 -19.80
CA GLU A 657 -5.76 -25.95 -20.70
C GLU A 657 -7.12 -26.56 -20.27
N THR A 658 -7.73 -27.48 -21.02
CA THR A 658 -9.01 -28.16 -20.64
C THR A 658 -8.91 -28.95 -19.32
N LEU A 659 -10.05 -29.28 -18.68
CA LEU A 659 -10.05 -30.19 -17.51
C LEU A 659 -9.58 -31.58 -17.91
N THR A 660 -8.78 -32.24 -17.09
CA THR A 660 -8.39 -33.64 -17.34
C THR A 660 -9.55 -34.61 -17.13
N GLN A 661 -9.48 -35.82 -17.70
CA GLN A 661 -10.52 -36.84 -17.53
C GLN A 661 -10.77 -37.20 -16.06
N GLU A 662 -9.72 -37.19 -15.24
CA GLU A 662 -9.81 -37.44 -13.80
C GLU A 662 -10.56 -36.31 -13.07
N GLU A 663 -10.31 -35.05 -13.44
CA GLU A 663 -11.02 -33.89 -12.92
C GLU A 663 -12.50 -33.92 -13.27
N ASP A 664 -12.84 -34.27 -14.51
CA ASP A 664 -14.22 -34.44 -14.96
C ASP A 664 -14.95 -35.51 -14.15
N LEU A 665 -14.31 -36.67 -13.96
CA LEU A 665 -14.84 -37.77 -13.14
C LEU A 665 -15.07 -37.35 -11.68
N ALA A 666 -14.15 -36.58 -11.11
CA ALA A 666 -14.27 -36.09 -9.74
C ALA A 666 -15.46 -35.13 -9.60
N ILE A 667 -15.62 -34.18 -10.53
CA ILE A 667 -16.75 -33.26 -10.54
C ILE A 667 -18.07 -34.02 -10.63
N VAL A 668 -18.19 -34.96 -11.58
CA VAL A 668 -19.38 -35.80 -11.75
C VAL A 668 -19.74 -36.48 -10.43
N ARG A 669 -18.81 -37.21 -9.81
CA ARG A 669 -19.05 -37.91 -8.54
C ARG A 669 -19.45 -36.96 -7.40
N ILE A 670 -18.87 -35.76 -7.32
CA ILE A 670 -19.29 -34.76 -6.32
C ILE A 670 -20.74 -34.33 -6.55
N LEU A 671 -21.14 -34.11 -7.80
CA LEU A 671 -22.51 -33.77 -8.15
C LEU A 671 -23.47 -34.91 -7.81
N GLU A 672 -23.15 -36.17 -8.09
CA GLU A 672 -24.01 -37.31 -7.72
C GLU A 672 -24.24 -37.41 -6.20
N ARG A 673 -23.28 -36.95 -5.40
CA ARG A 673 -23.30 -37.05 -3.93
C ARG A 673 -24.00 -35.89 -3.24
N ASN A 674 -24.13 -34.74 -3.90
CA ASN A 674 -24.63 -33.51 -3.27
C ASN A 674 -25.89 -33.01 -3.97
N PRO A 675 -27.04 -33.70 -3.85
CA PRO A 675 -28.30 -33.28 -4.51
C PRO A 675 -28.86 -31.95 -3.97
N GLY A 676 -28.34 -31.47 -2.83
CA GLY A 676 -28.70 -30.18 -2.22
C GLY A 676 -27.81 -29.01 -2.64
N LEU A 677 -27.04 -29.13 -3.73
CA LEU A 677 -26.22 -28.04 -4.24
C LEU A 677 -27.14 -26.91 -4.74
N LEU A 678 -26.86 -25.68 -4.32
CA LEU A 678 -27.63 -24.49 -4.68
C LEU A 678 -26.91 -23.67 -5.75
N HIS A 679 -25.58 -23.63 -5.70
CA HIS A 679 -24.74 -22.84 -6.59
C HIS A 679 -23.61 -23.69 -7.18
N LEU A 680 -23.52 -23.72 -8.50
CA LEU A 680 -22.46 -24.39 -9.23
C LEU A 680 -21.84 -23.43 -10.25
N ASN A 681 -20.54 -23.23 -10.16
CA ASN A 681 -19.76 -22.46 -11.12
C ASN A 681 -18.55 -23.27 -11.59
N ILE A 682 -18.45 -23.51 -12.89
CA ILE A 682 -17.33 -24.20 -13.53
C ILE A 682 -16.86 -23.31 -14.67
N ARG A 683 -15.73 -22.61 -14.52
CA ARG A 683 -15.27 -21.69 -15.58
C ARG A 683 -14.63 -22.41 -16.76
N ARG A 684 -13.86 -23.48 -16.54
CA ARG A 684 -13.14 -24.23 -17.58
C ARG A 684 -14.01 -25.28 -18.28
N ALA A 685 -13.73 -25.48 -19.56
CA ALA A 685 -14.31 -26.57 -20.35
C ALA A 685 -13.80 -27.95 -19.94
N PRO A 686 -14.70 -28.93 -19.70
CA PRO A 686 -14.40 -30.33 -19.54
C PRO A 686 -14.03 -30.99 -20.87
N ILE A 687 -13.30 -32.10 -20.82
CA ILE A 687 -13.12 -32.97 -22.00
C ILE A 687 -14.46 -33.63 -22.36
N TYR A 688 -15.29 -33.95 -21.36
CA TYR A 688 -16.58 -34.62 -21.56
C TYR A 688 -17.76 -33.80 -21.00
N PRO A 689 -18.13 -32.68 -21.65
CA PRO A 689 -19.22 -31.79 -21.20
C PRO A 689 -20.55 -32.51 -21.04
N VAL A 690 -20.86 -33.44 -21.96
CA VAL A 690 -22.07 -34.28 -21.95
C VAL A 690 -22.31 -34.92 -20.59
N ARG A 691 -21.25 -35.49 -20.00
CA ARG A 691 -21.35 -36.25 -18.76
C ARG A 691 -21.69 -35.35 -17.58
N ILE A 692 -21.05 -34.19 -17.49
CA ILE A 692 -21.31 -33.21 -16.43
C ILE A 692 -22.75 -32.68 -16.56
N LEU A 693 -23.16 -32.27 -17.76
CA LEU A 693 -24.50 -31.75 -18.03
C LEU A 693 -25.60 -32.76 -17.64
N MET A 694 -25.45 -34.02 -18.08
CA MET A 694 -26.41 -35.09 -17.74
C MET A 694 -26.42 -35.42 -16.23
N THR A 695 -25.27 -35.29 -15.56
CA THR A 695 -25.20 -35.47 -14.11
C THR A 695 -25.92 -34.35 -13.36
N ILE A 696 -25.76 -33.10 -13.80
CA ILE A 696 -26.47 -31.95 -13.23
C ILE A 696 -27.99 -32.18 -13.35
N VAL A 697 -28.46 -32.50 -14.56
CA VAL A 697 -29.88 -32.81 -14.82
C VAL A 697 -30.43 -33.89 -13.89
N ARG A 698 -29.67 -34.98 -13.73
CA ARG A 698 -30.13 -36.15 -12.98
C ARG A 698 -30.19 -35.93 -11.47
N TYR A 699 -29.24 -35.20 -10.90
CA TYR A 699 -29.05 -35.15 -9.44
C TYR A 699 -29.30 -33.78 -8.81
N GLN A 700 -29.22 -32.68 -9.56
CA GLN A 700 -29.20 -31.32 -9.02
C GLN A 700 -30.55 -30.60 -9.13
N VAL A 701 -31.58 -31.19 -8.50
CA VAL A 701 -32.96 -30.66 -8.54
C VAL A 701 -33.18 -29.37 -7.74
N ALA A 702 -32.28 -29.05 -6.81
CA ALA A 702 -32.36 -27.85 -5.96
C ALA A 702 -31.50 -26.68 -6.46
N LEU A 703 -30.86 -26.83 -7.62
CA LEU A 703 -29.92 -25.86 -8.14
C LEU A 703 -30.61 -24.55 -8.49
N ARG A 704 -30.09 -23.43 -7.98
CA ARG A 704 -30.60 -22.08 -8.20
C ARG A 704 -29.72 -21.25 -9.10
N SER A 705 -28.41 -21.45 -9.04
CA SER A 705 -27.46 -20.72 -9.89
C SER A 705 -26.48 -21.69 -10.52
N LEU A 706 -26.41 -21.64 -11.84
CA LEU A 706 -25.52 -22.46 -12.65
C LEU A 706 -24.73 -21.57 -13.61
N SER A 707 -23.41 -21.62 -13.55
CA SER A 707 -22.51 -21.00 -14.52
C SER A 707 -21.54 -22.06 -15.02
N LEU A 708 -21.58 -22.34 -16.32
CA LEU A 708 -20.75 -23.35 -16.98
C LEU A 708 -19.98 -22.72 -18.12
N PHE A 709 -18.68 -23.00 -18.13
CA PHE A 709 -17.74 -22.80 -19.22
C PHE A 709 -17.55 -21.33 -19.61
N ASN A 710 -17.72 -20.41 -18.66
CA ASN A 710 -17.50 -18.97 -18.85
C ASN A 710 -15.99 -18.66 -19.02
N VAL A 711 -15.45 -19.02 -20.19
CA VAL A 711 -14.09 -18.76 -20.66
C VAL A 711 -14.17 -17.60 -21.66
N THR A 712 -13.23 -16.66 -21.57
CA THR A 712 -13.11 -15.52 -22.50
C THR A 712 -12.46 -15.90 -23.84
N GLU A 713 -11.91 -17.12 -23.97
CA GLU A 713 -11.17 -17.60 -25.14
C GLU A 713 -11.98 -18.69 -25.87
N TYR A 714 -12.26 -18.47 -27.15
CA TYR A 714 -13.21 -19.27 -27.96
C TYR A 714 -12.71 -20.69 -28.27
N GLU A 715 -11.40 -20.87 -28.47
CA GLU A 715 -10.77 -22.16 -28.82
C GLU A 715 -10.94 -23.25 -27.76
N LYS A 716 -11.37 -22.87 -26.56
CA LYS A 716 -11.49 -23.77 -25.40
C LYS A 716 -12.94 -24.07 -25.03
N ILE A 717 -13.95 -23.63 -25.79
CA ILE A 717 -15.35 -23.93 -25.48
C ILE A 717 -15.65 -25.40 -25.86
N PRO A 718 -16.32 -26.20 -25.01
CA PRO A 718 -16.61 -27.59 -25.34
C PRO A 718 -17.55 -27.69 -26.55
N GLN A 719 -17.22 -28.59 -27.49
CA GLN A 719 -18.14 -28.96 -28.57
C GLN A 719 -19.30 -29.79 -28.00
N GLY A 720 -20.54 -29.39 -28.29
CA GLY A 720 -21.76 -30.11 -27.93
C GLY A 720 -22.69 -30.27 -29.12
N THR A 721 -23.56 -31.27 -29.07
CA THR A 721 -24.65 -31.38 -30.06
C THR A 721 -25.86 -30.57 -29.63
N VAL A 722 -26.65 -30.16 -30.60
CA VAL A 722 -27.92 -29.44 -30.40
C VAL A 722 -28.87 -30.24 -29.50
N GLU A 723 -28.92 -31.57 -29.69
CA GLU A 723 -29.75 -32.47 -28.90
C GLU A 723 -29.31 -32.50 -27.43
N LEU A 724 -28.00 -32.41 -27.15
CA LEU A 724 -27.50 -32.35 -25.79
C LEU A 724 -27.94 -31.08 -25.08
N ALA A 725 -27.78 -29.92 -25.74
CA ALA A 725 -28.22 -28.65 -25.20
C ALA A 725 -29.73 -28.66 -24.94
N LYS A 726 -30.53 -29.19 -25.88
CA LYS A 726 -31.98 -29.34 -25.73
C LYS A 726 -32.35 -30.24 -24.55
N VAL A 727 -31.81 -31.45 -24.48
CA VAL A 727 -32.07 -32.39 -23.38
C VAL A 727 -31.66 -31.80 -22.04
N PHE A 728 -30.52 -31.10 -22.00
CA PHE A 728 -30.05 -30.44 -20.78
C PHE A 728 -31.03 -29.36 -20.33
N LEU A 729 -31.39 -28.45 -21.23
CA LEU A 729 -32.31 -27.35 -20.95
C LEU A 729 -33.69 -27.88 -20.53
N ASP A 730 -34.25 -28.85 -21.24
CA ASP A 730 -35.58 -29.43 -20.96
C ASP A 730 -35.67 -30.14 -19.60
N GLN A 731 -34.55 -30.62 -19.08
CA GLN A 731 -34.53 -31.47 -17.89
C GLN A 731 -33.88 -30.81 -16.66
N CYS A 732 -33.25 -29.64 -16.81
CA CYS A 732 -32.57 -28.95 -15.72
C CYS A 732 -33.54 -28.50 -14.60
N SER A 733 -32.98 -27.99 -13.50
CA SER A 733 -33.77 -27.65 -12.31
C SER A 733 -34.80 -26.54 -12.60
N ALA A 734 -36.05 -26.75 -12.18
CA ALA A 734 -37.10 -25.74 -12.24
C ALA A 734 -36.91 -24.60 -11.22
N GLU A 735 -36.01 -24.81 -10.25
CA GLU A 735 -35.59 -23.82 -9.24
C GLU A 735 -34.46 -22.92 -9.72
N LEU A 736 -33.96 -23.10 -10.95
CA LEU A 736 -32.92 -22.23 -11.52
C LEU A 736 -33.42 -20.79 -11.61
N GLU A 737 -32.67 -19.90 -10.99
CA GLU A 737 -32.81 -18.44 -11.04
C GLU A 737 -31.78 -17.82 -12.00
N THR A 738 -30.61 -18.45 -12.16
CA THR A 738 -29.53 -17.99 -13.04
C THR A 738 -28.90 -19.17 -13.78
N LEU A 739 -28.81 -19.06 -15.10
CA LEU A 739 -28.15 -20.01 -15.98
C LEU A 739 -27.20 -19.26 -16.93
N ILE A 740 -25.90 -19.50 -16.82
CA ILE A 740 -24.88 -19.04 -17.76
C ILE A 740 -24.25 -20.29 -18.37
N LEU A 741 -24.33 -20.45 -19.68
CA LEU A 741 -23.88 -21.64 -20.38
C LEU A 741 -23.05 -21.22 -21.58
N ALA A 742 -21.77 -21.60 -21.63
CA ALA A 742 -20.97 -21.48 -22.84
C ALA A 742 -20.82 -22.83 -23.53
N LEU A 743 -21.39 -23.02 -24.71
CA LEU A 743 -21.25 -24.25 -25.48
C LEU A 743 -21.03 -23.89 -26.95
N PHE A 744 -20.05 -24.53 -27.57
CA PHE A 744 -19.82 -24.44 -28.99
C PHE A 744 -20.64 -25.54 -29.66
N ILE A 745 -21.63 -25.14 -30.45
CA ILE A 745 -22.50 -26.08 -31.15
C ILE A 745 -22.03 -26.10 -32.60
N ASP A 746 -21.43 -27.21 -33.03
CA ASP A 746 -21.04 -27.37 -34.43
C ASP A 746 -22.21 -27.99 -35.20
N GLY A 747 -22.64 -27.33 -36.28
CA GLY A 747 -23.71 -27.79 -37.17
C GLY A 747 -23.27 -28.91 -38.14
N LEU A 748 -21.97 -29.21 -38.22
CA LEU A 748 -21.47 -30.31 -39.03
C LEU A 748 -21.80 -31.64 -38.35
N GLN A 749 -22.57 -32.50 -39.03
CA GLN A 749 -22.74 -33.89 -38.65
C GLN A 749 -21.36 -34.54 -38.49
N LEU A 750 -20.91 -34.71 -37.24
CA LEU A 750 -19.77 -35.55 -36.93
C LEU A 750 -20.08 -36.96 -37.46
N SER A 751 -19.43 -37.36 -38.55
CA SER A 751 -19.49 -38.71 -39.12
C SER A 751 -18.87 -39.78 -38.20
N HIS A 752 -18.38 -39.36 -37.03
CA HIS A 752 -17.91 -40.22 -35.95
C HIS A 752 -18.91 -40.20 -34.80
N ASP A 753 -19.69 -41.27 -34.71
CA ASP A 753 -20.62 -41.60 -33.61
C ASP A 753 -19.93 -41.43 -32.23
N PRO A 754 -20.19 -40.32 -31.50
CA PRO A 754 -19.54 -40.03 -30.22
C PRO A 754 -19.96 -41.01 -29.10
N LEU A 755 -20.92 -41.90 -29.37
CA LEU A 755 -21.40 -42.92 -28.44
C LEU A 755 -20.55 -44.22 -28.45
N ARG A 756 -19.58 -44.37 -29.36
CA ARG A 756 -18.81 -45.62 -29.49
C ARG A 756 -17.75 -45.89 -28.43
N HIS A 757 -17.34 -44.91 -27.62
CA HIS A 757 -16.24 -45.08 -26.65
C HIS A 757 -16.63 -45.06 -25.17
N GLY A 758 -17.92 -45.23 -24.82
CA GLY A 758 -18.31 -45.15 -23.41
C GLY A 758 -19.64 -45.79 -23.01
N GLY A 759 -19.97 -47.00 -23.48
CA GLY A 759 -21.11 -47.78 -22.98
C GLY A 759 -22.50 -47.18 -23.29
N PRO A 760 -23.56 -48.00 -23.38
CA PRO A 760 -24.87 -47.52 -23.79
C PRO A 760 -25.53 -46.74 -22.66
N LEU A 761 -25.34 -45.42 -22.63
CA LEU A 761 -26.40 -44.51 -22.21
C LEU A 761 -27.48 -44.56 -23.31
N SER A 762 -28.22 -45.65 -23.33
CA SER A 762 -29.45 -45.73 -24.10
C SER A 762 -30.42 -44.73 -23.47
N ILE A 763 -30.48 -43.51 -24.01
CA ILE A 763 -31.56 -42.55 -23.78
C ILE A 763 -32.80 -43.09 -24.53
N ALA A 764 -33.19 -44.33 -24.26
CA ALA A 764 -34.35 -45.01 -24.83
C ALA A 764 -35.56 -44.97 -23.88
N GLY A 765 -35.60 -43.98 -22.99
CA GLY A 765 -36.87 -43.51 -22.45
C GLY A 765 -37.41 -42.47 -23.42
N GLU A 766 -38.65 -42.64 -23.89
CA GLU A 766 -39.37 -41.62 -24.65
C GLU A 766 -39.15 -40.26 -23.98
N ILE A 767 -38.46 -39.35 -24.66
CA ILE A 767 -38.28 -37.98 -24.17
C ILE A 767 -39.70 -37.43 -24.02
N PRO A 768 -40.14 -37.09 -22.79
CA PRO A 768 -41.46 -36.51 -22.61
C PRO A 768 -41.53 -35.26 -23.49
N THR A 769 -42.46 -35.23 -24.45
CA THR A 769 -42.61 -34.13 -25.41
C THR A 769 -43.04 -32.82 -24.75
N THR A 770 -43.29 -32.83 -23.44
CA THR A 770 -43.59 -31.65 -22.65
C THR A 770 -42.31 -31.11 -22.02
N CYS A 771 -41.72 -30.07 -22.63
CA CYS A 771 -40.64 -29.27 -22.03
C CYS A 771 -41.02 -28.86 -20.60
N LYS A 772 -40.13 -29.09 -19.63
CA LYS A 772 -40.34 -28.54 -18.28
C LYS A 772 -40.32 -27.01 -18.37
N LYS A 773 -41.22 -26.37 -17.64
CA LYS A 773 -41.20 -24.92 -17.50
C LYS A 773 -40.12 -24.54 -16.49
N HIS A 774 -39.38 -23.47 -16.75
CA HIS A 774 -38.42 -22.87 -15.82
C HIS A 774 -38.96 -21.53 -15.31
N PRO A 775 -40.07 -21.54 -14.53
CA PRO A 775 -40.78 -20.33 -14.17
C PRO A 775 -40.00 -19.41 -13.24
N LYS A 776 -38.87 -19.85 -12.67
CA LYS A 776 -38.02 -19.06 -11.77
C LYS A 776 -36.78 -18.49 -12.44
N LEU A 777 -36.48 -18.87 -13.69
CA LEU A 777 -35.28 -18.44 -14.38
C LEU A 777 -35.36 -16.94 -14.64
N ARG A 778 -34.45 -16.17 -14.03
CA ARG A 778 -34.38 -14.71 -14.15
C ARG A 778 -33.26 -14.27 -15.07
N ILE A 779 -32.15 -14.99 -15.10
CA ILE A 779 -30.97 -14.66 -15.90
C ILE A 779 -30.60 -15.88 -16.75
N PHE A 780 -30.54 -15.71 -18.06
CA PHE A 780 -30.08 -16.71 -19.00
C PHE A 780 -29.01 -16.11 -19.92
N THR A 781 -27.81 -16.66 -19.87
CA THR A 781 -26.70 -16.28 -20.77
C THR A 781 -26.26 -17.50 -21.56
N LEU A 782 -26.20 -17.40 -22.89
CA LEU A 782 -25.71 -18.45 -23.79
C LEU A 782 -24.51 -17.93 -24.60
N VAL A 783 -23.32 -18.49 -24.39
CA VAL A 783 -22.06 -18.05 -25.00
C VAL A 783 -21.59 -19.11 -26.00
N GLY A 784 -21.09 -18.71 -27.18
CA GLY A 784 -20.46 -19.63 -28.14
C GLY A 784 -21.30 -20.06 -29.36
N LEU A 785 -22.37 -19.34 -29.70
CA LEU A 785 -23.12 -19.57 -30.95
C LEU A 785 -22.37 -18.98 -32.16
N GLN A 786 -22.03 -19.81 -33.14
CA GLN A 786 -21.42 -19.40 -34.42
C GLN A 786 -22.50 -19.30 -35.51
N ASP A 787 -22.33 -18.39 -36.47
CA ASP A 787 -23.36 -17.93 -37.42
C ASP A 787 -24.31 -19.03 -37.98
N GLY A 788 -25.55 -19.06 -37.48
CA GLY A 788 -26.74 -19.26 -38.33
C GLY A 788 -27.18 -20.69 -38.67
N SER A 789 -26.85 -21.73 -37.91
CA SER A 789 -27.51 -23.04 -38.15
C SER A 789 -28.98 -22.99 -37.67
N GLU A 790 -29.95 -23.32 -38.55
CA GLU A 790 -31.39 -23.35 -38.20
C GLU A 790 -31.68 -24.21 -36.95
N LEU A 791 -30.84 -25.21 -36.69
CA LEU A 791 -30.94 -26.13 -35.55
C LEU A 791 -30.74 -25.44 -34.19
N GLU A 792 -29.86 -24.44 -34.08
CA GLU A 792 -29.59 -23.72 -32.83
C GLU A 792 -30.81 -22.92 -32.37
N TRP A 793 -31.54 -22.36 -33.32
CA TRP A 793 -32.74 -21.59 -33.07
C TRP A 793 -33.90 -22.44 -32.59
N ASP A 794 -34.04 -23.67 -33.07
CA ASP A 794 -35.11 -24.58 -32.67
C ASP A 794 -35.03 -24.97 -31.19
N VAL A 795 -33.82 -25.02 -30.61
CA VAL A 795 -33.63 -25.25 -29.17
C VAL A 795 -34.13 -24.07 -28.35
N LEU A 796 -33.79 -22.84 -28.75
CA LEU A 796 -34.25 -21.63 -28.06
C LEU A 796 -35.77 -21.42 -28.23
N LYS A 797 -36.32 -21.67 -29.43
CA LYS A 797 -37.75 -21.60 -29.72
C LYS A 797 -38.57 -22.51 -28.81
N THR A 798 -38.06 -23.70 -28.48
CA THR A 798 -38.75 -24.66 -27.62
C THR A 798 -38.56 -24.37 -26.13
N PHE A 799 -37.38 -23.89 -25.72
CA PHE A 799 -37.05 -23.64 -24.31
C PHE A 799 -37.66 -22.34 -23.75
N LEU A 800 -37.50 -21.22 -24.46
CA LEU A 800 -37.84 -19.88 -23.95
C LEU A 800 -39.31 -19.72 -23.54
N PRO A 801 -40.33 -20.29 -24.23
CA PRO A 801 -41.73 -20.21 -23.81
C PRO A 801 -42.01 -20.74 -22.39
N GLY A 802 -41.12 -21.58 -21.84
CA GLY A 802 -41.21 -22.08 -20.47
C GLY A 802 -40.68 -21.14 -19.39
N CYS A 803 -40.00 -20.05 -19.75
CA CYS A 803 -39.21 -19.20 -18.85
C CYS A 803 -39.94 -17.88 -18.49
N THR A 804 -41.10 -17.97 -17.85
CA THR A 804 -42.00 -16.83 -17.62
C THR A 804 -41.47 -15.70 -16.71
N SER A 805 -40.37 -15.93 -15.98
CA SER A 805 -39.76 -14.92 -15.10
C SER A 805 -38.42 -14.39 -15.62
N LEU A 806 -38.10 -14.68 -16.89
CA LEU A 806 -36.81 -14.34 -17.48
C LEU A 806 -36.71 -12.81 -17.61
N GLN A 807 -35.70 -12.25 -16.96
CA GLN A 807 -35.43 -10.80 -16.88
C GLN A 807 -34.23 -10.42 -17.75
N ILE A 808 -33.25 -11.31 -17.92
CA ILE A 808 -32.04 -11.03 -18.69
C ILE A 808 -31.79 -12.20 -19.62
N LEU A 809 -31.75 -11.94 -20.93
CA LEU A 809 -31.28 -12.86 -21.95
C LEU A 809 -30.01 -12.27 -22.57
N ASP A 810 -28.88 -12.95 -22.38
CA ASP A 810 -27.57 -12.49 -22.81
C ASP A 810 -26.94 -13.52 -23.75
N SER A 811 -26.37 -13.05 -24.87
CA SER A 811 -25.54 -13.89 -25.74
C SER A 811 -24.17 -13.24 -25.89
N ALA A 812 -23.25 -13.54 -24.97
CA ALA A 812 -21.90 -13.01 -25.08
C ALA A 812 -21.19 -13.69 -26.27
N ARG A 813 -20.86 -12.92 -27.32
CA ARG A 813 -19.80 -13.28 -28.26
C ARG A 813 -18.47 -12.79 -27.68
N PRO A 814 -17.49 -13.66 -27.41
CA PRO A 814 -16.10 -13.23 -27.28
C PRO A 814 -15.63 -12.68 -28.64
N GLN A 815 -14.87 -11.59 -28.63
CA GLN A 815 -14.38 -10.88 -29.83
C GLN A 815 -13.73 -11.84 -30.83
N LEU A 816 -14.31 -12.00 -32.03
CA LEU A 816 -13.65 -12.61 -33.18
C LEU A 816 -12.74 -11.57 -33.85
N SER A 817 -11.57 -12.00 -34.33
CA SER A 817 -10.63 -11.18 -35.11
C SER A 817 -11.12 -10.85 -36.53
N ASP A 818 -12.15 -11.55 -37.02
CA ASP A 818 -12.44 -11.65 -38.46
C ASP A 818 -13.77 -11.01 -38.91
N GLY A 819 -14.27 -10.02 -38.15
CA GLY A 819 -15.11 -8.97 -38.74
C GLY A 819 -16.50 -9.36 -39.30
N ILE A 820 -17.14 -10.43 -38.81
CA ILE A 820 -18.56 -10.69 -39.12
C ILE A 820 -19.41 -10.59 -37.84
N ILE A 821 -20.32 -9.61 -37.85
CA ILE A 821 -21.29 -9.33 -36.77
C ILE A 821 -22.58 -10.10 -37.04
N GLY A 822 -23.06 -10.85 -36.06
CA GLY A 822 -24.44 -11.35 -36.01
C GLY A 822 -24.83 -11.67 -34.56
N TRP A 823 -26.02 -11.27 -34.10
CA TRP A 823 -27.06 -12.21 -33.61
C TRP A 823 -28.38 -11.48 -33.20
N VAL A 824 -29.46 -12.27 -33.22
CA VAL A 824 -30.83 -12.15 -32.65
C VAL A 824 -31.99 -11.52 -33.46
N THR A 825 -31.80 -10.67 -34.47
CA THR A 825 -32.99 -10.10 -35.17
C THR A 825 -33.23 -10.54 -36.62
N ASP A 826 -32.34 -11.30 -37.24
CA ASP A 826 -32.50 -11.58 -38.68
C ASP A 826 -33.35 -12.84 -38.96
N GLY A 827 -33.66 -13.66 -37.94
CA GLY A 827 -34.56 -14.81 -38.03
C GLY A 827 -35.95 -14.53 -37.45
N GLY A 828 -36.96 -14.34 -38.31
CA GLY A 828 -38.33 -13.97 -37.91
C GLY A 828 -38.98 -14.88 -36.84
N ASP A 829 -38.67 -16.17 -36.84
CA ASP A 829 -39.30 -17.16 -35.95
C ASP A 829 -38.90 -17.03 -34.46
N VAL A 830 -37.75 -16.43 -34.15
CA VAL A 830 -37.26 -16.29 -32.76
C VAL A 830 -37.90 -15.07 -32.10
N GLY A 831 -38.18 -14.03 -32.89
CA GLY A 831 -38.98 -12.89 -32.47
C GLY A 831 -40.38 -13.31 -32.01
N ASP A 832 -40.99 -14.30 -32.69
CA ASP A 832 -42.28 -14.87 -32.30
C ASP A 832 -42.21 -15.67 -30.98
N ALA A 833 -41.12 -16.44 -30.78
CA ALA A 833 -40.91 -17.18 -29.53
C ALA A 833 -40.64 -16.24 -28.33
N LEU A 834 -39.82 -15.20 -28.52
CA LEU A 834 -39.57 -14.16 -27.52
C LEU A 834 -40.84 -13.34 -27.23
N GLY A 835 -41.66 -13.07 -28.25
CA GLY A 835 -42.95 -12.38 -28.10
C GLY A 835 -43.95 -13.13 -27.21
N GLN A 836 -43.80 -14.45 -27.05
CA GLN A 836 -44.61 -15.25 -26.12
C GLN A 836 -44.12 -15.17 -24.67
N VAL A 837 -42.86 -14.80 -24.42
CA VAL A 837 -42.30 -14.64 -23.07
C VAL A 837 -42.44 -13.19 -22.63
N LYS A 838 -43.54 -12.88 -21.92
CA LYS A 838 -43.81 -11.53 -21.43
C LYS A 838 -42.66 -10.99 -20.56
N GLY A 839 -41.99 -9.93 -21.01
CA GLY A 839 -40.99 -9.19 -20.24
C GLY A 839 -39.54 -9.66 -20.37
N VAL A 840 -39.21 -10.44 -21.41
CA VAL A 840 -37.82 -10.87 -21.71
C VAL A 840 -37.10 -9.85 -22.57
N TRP A 841 -35.85 -9.57 -22.22
CA TRP A 841 -35.06 -8.50 -22.80
C TRP A 841 -33.72 -9.01 -23.37
N PRO A 842 -33.41 -8.80 -24.66
CA PRO A 842 -32.08 -9.06 -25.23
C PRO A 842 -31.04 -7.97 -24.84
N GLN A 843 -29.75 -8.35 -24.77
CA GLN A 843 -28.56 -7.48 -24.61
C GLN A 843 -27.44 -7.89 -25.61
N PRO A 844 -26.38 -7.08 -25.82
CA PRO A 844 -26.25 -5.82 -26.57
C PRO A 844 -25.72 -6.02 -28.02
N LEU A 845 -25.90 -5.03 -28.90
CA LEU A 845 -25.22 -4.95 -30.21
C LEU A 845 -23.73 -4.63 -30.03
N PHE A 846 -22.84 -5.45 -30.60
CA PHE A 846 -21.39 -5.21 -30.66
C PHE A 846 -20.98 -4.80 -32.08
N ALA A 847 -20.34 -3.64 -32.24
CA ALA A 847 -19.69 -3.22 -33.48
C ALA A 847 -18.20 -3.01 -33.22
N ASN A 848 -17.34 -3.78 -33.90
CA ASN A 848 -15.88 -3.69 -33.79
C ASN A 848 -15.29 -3.80 -35.21
N SER A 849 -14.45 -2.85 -35.65
CA SER A 849 -13.73 -2.91 -36.93
C SER A 849 -12.24 -2.65 -36.68
N ASN A 850 -11.35 -3.41 -37.34
CA ASN A 850 -9.91 -3.42 -37.02
C ASN A 850 -8.98 -3.04 -38.20
N ARG A 851 -9.47 -2.47 -39.31
CA ARG A 851 -8.59 -1.94 -40.38
C ARG A 851 -9.17 -0.72 -41.10
N PRO A 852 -8.40 0.36 -41.32
CA PRO A 852 -8.86 1.49 -42.11
C PRO A 852 -8.55 1.30 -43.60
N LYS A 853 -9.60 1.29 -44.43
CA LYS A 853 -9.57 2.01 -45.70
C LYS A 853 -10.47 3.24 -45.52
N TYR A 854 -9.97 4.42 -45.85
CA TYR A 854 -10.60 5.74 -45.67
C TYR A 854 -12.06 5.92 -46.15
N ASN A 855 -12.68 4.90 -46.78
CA ASN A 855 -14.08 4.92 -47.24
C ASN A 855 -15.03 4.00 -46.43
N GLU A 856 -14.55 3.16 -45.50
CA GLU A 856 -15.40 2.24 -44.72
C GLU A 856 -16.05 2.88 -43.48
N ASP A 857 -15.53 4.03 -43.04
CA ASP A 857 -15.97 4.74 -41.85
C ASP A 857 -17.43 5.23 -41.94
N GLN A 858 -17.83 5.70 -43.13
CA GLN A 858 -19.21 6.09 -43.41
C GLN A 858 -20.14 4.86 -43.50
N VAL A 859 -19.62 3.71 -43.92
CA VAL A 859 -20.40 2.46 -44.07
C VAL A 859 -20.73 1.86 -42.71
N ILE A 860 -19.81 1.85 -41.75
CA ILE A 860 -20.05 1.30 -40.41
C ILE A 860 -21.06 2.16 -39.64
N SER A 861 -20.89 3.49 -39.65
CA SER A 861 -21.83 4.43 -39.04
C SER A 861 -23.24 4.30 -39.64
N THR A 862 -23.31 4.17 -40.98
CA THR A 862 -24.56 3.91 -41.71
C THR A 862 -25.14 2.52 -41.39
N THR A 863 -24.31 1.50 -41.22
CA THR A 863 -24.75 0.11 -40.93
C THR A 863 -25.34 0.00 -39.54
N VAL A 864 -24.69 0.56 -38.52
CA VAL A 864 -25.26 0.60 -37.16
C VAL A 864 -26.55 1.42 -37.14
N ALA A 865 -26.58 2.56 -37.85
CA ALA A 865 -27.79 3.36 -37.97
C ALA A 865 -28.93 2.62 -38.71
N ASN A 866 -28.60 1.83 -39.74
CA ASN A 866 -29.56 1.02 -40.49
C ASN A 866 -30.05 -0.18 -39.68
N ILE A 867 -29.19 -0.89 -38.94
CA ILE A 867 -29.61 -1.98 -38.04
C ILE A 867 -30.60 -1.45 -37.00
N VAL A 868 -30.28 -0.31 -36.38
CA VAL A 868 -31.16 0.34 -35.42
C VAL A 868 -32.49 0.76 -36.09
N LYS A 869 -32.45 1.28 -37.32
CA LYS A 869 -33.64 1.69 -38.08
C LYS A 869 -34.52 0.51 -38.57
N GLU A 870 -33.91 -0.59 -39.01
CA GLU A 870 -34.58 -1.77 -39.56
C GLU A 870 -35.20 -2.63 -38.45
N THR A 871 -34.50 -2.78 -37.31
CA THR A 871 -35.03 -3.48 -36.13
C THR A 871 -36.21 -2.77 -35.48
N GLY A 872 -36.35 -1.45 -35.62
CA GLY A 872 -37.50 -0.68 -35.12
C GLY A 872 -38.84 -0.97 -35.79
N GLN A 873 -38.88 -1.76 -36.88
CA GLN A 873 -40.14 -2.28 -37.46
C GLN A 873 -40.70 -3.47 -36.67
N PHE A 874 -39.83 -4.22 -36.02
CA PHE A 874 -40.19 -5.12 -34.93
C PHE A 874 -40.18 -4.26 -33.65
N ARG A 875 -40.82 -4.67 -32.54
CA ARG A 875 -40.70 -3.94 -31.25
C ARG A 875 -39.64 -4.62 -30.35
N PRO A 876 -38.34 -4.72 -30.72
CA PRO A 876 -37.34 -5.21 -29.80
C PRO A 876 -37.06 -4.10 -28.77
N VAL A 877 -37.28 -4.42 -27.50
CA VAL A 877 -37.02 -3.50 -26.41
C VAL A 877 -35.55 -3.61 -26.02
N TRP A 878 -34.74 -2.69 -26.53
CA TRP A 878 -33.28 -2.63 -26.39
C TRP A 878 -32.82 -2.38 -24.95
N HIS A 879 -32.74 -3.37 -24.06
CA HIS A 879 -32.44 -3.08 -22.66
C HIS A 879 -31.04 -2.56 -22.40
N THR A 880 -30.03 -2.97 -23.17
CA THR A 880 -28.69 -2.42 -22.99
C THR A 880 -27.91 -2.42 -24.28
N ILE A 881 -27.10 -1.38 -24.43
CA ILE A 881 -26.19 -1.19 -25.55
C ILE A 881 -24.81 -0.89 -24.97
N THR A 882 -23.77 -1.52 -25.52
CA THR A 882 -22.38 -1.25 -25.16
C THR A 882 -21.59 -0.96 -26.44
N LEU A 883 -20.99 0.22 -26.52
CA LEU A 883 -20.19 0.68 -27.66
C LEU A 883 -18.70 0.68 -27.28
N HIS A 884 -17.89 -0.10 -27.99
CA HIS A 884 -16.43 -0.07 -27.91
C HIS A 884 -15.88 0.33 -29.28
N CYS A 885 -15.31 1.52 -29.41
CA CYS A 885 -14.75 2.02 -30.66
C CYS A 885 -13.45 2.78 -30.39
N ARG A 886 -12.30 2.13 -30.61
CA ARG A 886 -10.98 2.72 -30.35
C ARG A 886 -10.48 3.69 -31.43
N PHE A 887 -11.19 3.80 -32.56
CA PHE A 887 -10.77 4.62 -33.70
C PHE A 887 -11.53 5.96 -33.76
N ALA A 888 -10.95 6.94 -34.45
CA ALA A 888 -11.47 8.30 -34.64
C ALA A 888 -12.70 8.38 -35.58
N LEU A 889 -13.64 7.45 -35.43
CA LEU A 889 -14.91 7.40 -36.15
C LEU A 889 -15.93 8.35 -35.52
N GLU A 890 -16.42 9.35 -36.25
CA GLU A 890 -17.48 10.22 -35.73
C GLU A 890 -18.78 9.42 -35.49
N LEU A 891 -19.12 9.14 -34.22
CA LEU A 891 -20.26 8.30 -33.84
C LEU A 891 -21.60 9.08 -33.76
N THR A 892 -21.64 10.30 -34.30
CA THR A 892 -22.82 11.17 -34.28
C THR A 892 -24.06 10.50 -34.88
N GLN A 893 -23.92 9.77 -36.00
CA GLN A 893 -25.06 9.11 -36.64
C GLN A 893 -25.57 7.90 -35.83
N THR A 894 -24.67 7.12 -35.25
CA THR A 894 -25.00 6.02 -34.33
C THR A 894 -25.79 6.52 -33.13
N ALA A 895 -25.33 7.60 -32.49
CA ALA A 895 -26.04 8.19 -31.36
C ALA A 895 -27.43 8.72 -31.75
N GLN A 896 -27.57 9.36 -32.91
CA GLN A 896 -28.87 9.79 -33.45
C GLN A 896 -29.80 8.61 -33.74
N ALA A 897 -29.26 7.49 -34.23
CA ALA A 897 -30.04 6.28 -34.47
C ALA A 897 -30.55 5.69 -33.15
N ILE A 898 -29.68 5.53 -32.15
CA ILE A 898 -30.05 5.07 -30.80
C ILE A 898 -31.15 5.96 -30.23
N ALA A 899 -30.96 7.28 -30.27
CA ALA A 899 -31.94 8.26 -29.79
C ALA A 899 -33.30 8.16 -30.49
N ARG A 900 -33.32 7.90 -31.80
CA ARG A 900 -34.58 7.80 -32.57
C ARG A 900 -35.33 6.51 -32.31
N VAL A 901 -34.62 5.41 -32.05
CA VAL A 901 -35.22 4.08 -32.01
C VAL A 901 -35.46 3.59 -30.58
N CYS A 902 -34.54 3.85 -29.66
CA CYS A 902 -34.55 3.25 -28.33
C CYS A 902 -35.25 4.14 -27.28
N THR A 903 -36.35 4.79 -27.66
CA THR A 903 -36.96 5.87 -26.86
C THR A 903 -37.57 5.43 -25.53
N THR A 904 -38.13 4.23 -25.42
CA THR A 904 -38.78 3.73 -24.19
C THR A 904 -38.13 2.49 -23.63
N ASP A 905 -37.05 2.03 -24.24
CA ASP A 905 -36.67 0.63 -24.16
C ASP A 905 -35.23 0.43 -23.66
N LEU A 906 -34.41 1.48 -23.82
CA LEU A 906 -33.01 1.50 -23.38
C LEU A 906 -32.89 1.65 -21.88
N VAL A 907 -32.42 0.61 -21.19
CA VAL A 907 -32.20 0.61 -19.73
C VAL A 907 -30.74 0.87 -19.36
N ARG A 908 -29.76 0.45 -20.17
CA ARG A 908 -28.33 0.73 -19.92
C ARG A 908 -27.59 1.10 -21.19
N LEU A 909 -26.69 2.05 -21.12
CA LEU A 909 -25.80 2.41 -22.21
C LEU A 909 -24.38 2.57 -21.68
N ASN A 910 -23.44 1.78 -22.20
CA ASN A 910 -22.01 1.95 -21.91
C ASN A 910 -21.28 2.40 -23.19
N VAL A 911 -20.56 3.52 -23.09
CA VAL A 911 -19.79 4.14 -24.18
C VAL A 911 -18.33 4.38 -23.79
N GLY A 912 -17.83 3.76 -22.71
CA GLY A 912 -16.52 4.08 -22.13
C GLY A 912 -15.32 3.86 -23.05
N GLY A 913 -15.46 3.02 -24.07
CA GLY A 913 -14.44 2.81 -25.10
C GLY A 913 -14.67 3.58 -26.40
N ALA A 914 -15.56 4.58 -26.43
CA ALA A 914 -16.03 5.23 -27.66
C ALA A 914 -15.79 6.74 -27.63
N SER A 915 -14.52 7.18 -27.62
CA SER A 915 -14.08 8.59 -27.50
C SER A 915 -14.83 9.58 -28.40
N GLN A 916 -15.23 9.14 -29.59
CA GLN A 916 -15.92 9.94 -30.60
C GLN A 916 -17.45 9.95 -30.45
N PHE A 917 -17.97 9.37 -29.36
CA PHE A 917 -19.38 9.50 -28.99
C PHE A 917 -19.62 10.92 -28.47
N GLY A 918 -19.65 11.87 -29.41
CA GLY A 918 -19.60 13.28 -29.11
C GLY A 918 -20.80 13.78 -28.30
N SER A 919 -20.60 14.94 -27.69
CA SER A 919 -21.56 15.63 -26.83
C SER A 919 -23.01 15.68 -27.38
N LYS A 920 -23.20 16.04 -28.66
CA LYS A 920 -24.52 16.05 -29.31
C LYS A 920 -25.18 14.68 -29.36
N GLY A 921 -24.38 13.62 -29.50
CA GLY A 921 -24.82 12.24 -29.48
C GLY A 921 -25.29 11.82 -28.10
N MET A 922 -24.50 12.10 -27.06
CA MET A 922 -24.88 11.88 -25.66
C MET A 922 -26.19 12.60 -25.32
N GLN A 923 -26.29 13.88 -25.68
CA GLN A 923 -27.50 14.66 -25.46
C GLN A 923 -28.71 14.09 -26.19
N ALA A 924 -28.56 13.66 -27.45
CA ALA A 924 -29.65 13.04 -28.20
C ALA A 924 -30.19 11.80 -27.49
N VAL A 925 -29.31 10.94 -26.95
CA VAL A 925 -29.72 9.74 -26.21
C VAL A 925 -30.43 10.12 -24.90
N LEU A 926 -29.84 10.98 -24.07
CA LEU A 926 -30.38 11.37 -22.76
C LEU A 926 -31.74 12.11 -22.87
N THR A 927 -31.99 12.77 -23.99
CA THR A 927 -33.24 13.48 -24.29
C THR A 927 -34.29 12.62 -24.98
N SER A 928 -33.94 11.40 -25.41
CA SER A 928 -34.86 10.54 -26.15
C SER A 928 -35.18 9.22 -25.44
N CYS A 929 -34.29 8.70 -24.59
CA CYS A 929 -34.43 7.38 -23.95
C CYS A 929 -35.02 7.48 -22.53
N GLN A 930 -36.34 7.34 -22.39
CA GLN A 930 -37.12 7.54 -21.15
C GLN A 930 -36.79 6.52 -20.04
N ASP A 931 -36.52 5.27 -20.42
CA ASP A 931 -36.35 4.15 -19.48
C ASP A 931 -34.89 3.89 -19.11
N LEU A 932 -33.97 4.79 -19.50
CA LEU A 932 -32.54 4.66 -19.24
C LEU A 932 -32.25 4.76 -17.75
N ARG A 933 -31.65 3.70 -17.21
CA ARG A 933 -31.26 3.53 -15.80
C ARG A 933 -29.77 3.63 -15.56
N GLN A 934 -28.93 3.25 -16.53
CA GLN A 934 -27.48 3.35 -16.38
C GLN A 934 -26.86 3.97 -17.63
N PHE A 935 -26.04 4.98 -17.45
CA PHE A 935 -25.25 5.57 -18.52
C PHE A 935 -23.80 5.64 -18.05
N ASP A 936 -22.89 4.93 -18.74
CA ASP A 936 -21.50 4.82 -18.34
C ASP A 936 -20.55 5.22 -19.47
N SER A 937 -19.80 6.31 -19.29
CA SER A 937 -18.75 6.73 -20.23
C SER A 937 -17.32 6.45 -19.74
N PHE A 938 -17.13 5.70 -18.64
CA PHE A 938 -15.80 5.30 -18.17
C PHE A 938 -15.53 3.82 -18.41
N ASP A 939 -14.40 3.50 -19.02
CA ASP A 939 -13.91 2.12 -19.09
C ASP A 939 -13.45 1.64 -17.70
N HIS A 940 -14.04 0.55 -17.22
CA HIS A 940 -13.74 -0.03 -15.91
C HIS A 940 -12.55 -0.99 -15.94
N ASP A 941 -12.03 -1.34 -17.12
CA ASP A 941 -10.80 -2.14 -17.29
C ASP A 941 -9.54 -1.31 -16.97
N ARG A 942 -9.48 -0.78 -15.74
CA ARG A 942 -8.38 -0.03 -15.11
C ARG A 942 -7.08 -0.83 -14.95
N THR A 943 -6.93 -1.95 -15.63
CA THR A 943 -5.71 -2.75 -15.62
C THR A 943 -4.91 -2.47 -16.87
N ASN A 944 -3.95 -1.55 -16.72
CA ASN A 944 -2.66 -1.59 -17.40
C ASN A 944 -2.49 -1.02 -18.81
N ASN A 945 -3.13 0.08 -19.19
CA ASN A 945 -2.52 0.91 -20.23
C ASN A 945 -2.75 2.39 -19.97
N TYR A 946 -1.69 3.07 -19.53
CA TYR A 946 -1.58 4.53 -19.39
C TYR A 946 -1.55 5.26 -20.74
N LEU A 947 -2.09 4.66 -21.81
CA LEU A 947 -2.00 5.19 -23.17
C LEU A 947 -3.32 5.88 -23.55
N TYR A 948 -3.31 7.22 -23.47
CA TYR A 948 -4.02 8.20 -24.32
C TYR A 948 -5.47 7.92 -24.77
N THR A 949 -6.31 7.21 -24.02
CA THR A 949 -7.71 7.04 -24.41
C THR A 949 -8.53 8.27 -24.01
N PHE A 950 -9.02 9.01 -25.01
CA PHE A 950 -10.06 10.02 -24.83
C PHE A 950 -11.36 9.37 -24.38
N TYR A 951 -12.04 9.92 -23.38
CA TYR A 951 -13.35 9.43 -22.95
C TYR A 951 -14.45 10.30 -23.59
N PRO A 952 -15.64 9.74 -23.87
CA PRO A 952 -16.78 10.55 -24.28
C PRO A 952 -17.14 11.60 -23.22
N SER A 953 -17.24 12.84 -23.65
CA SER A 953 -17.60 13.98 -22.82
C SER A 953 -18.79 14.75 -23.40
N ILE A 954 -19.61 15.33 -22.51
CA ILE A 954 -20.75 16.16 -22.88
C ILE A 954 -20.45 17.63 -22.57
N SER A 955 -20.66 18.53 -23.53
CA SER A 955 -20.56 19.97 -23.31
C SER A 955 -21.75 20.47 -22.52
N ALA A 956 -21.54 21.45 -21.64
CA ALA A 956 -22.63 22.07 -20.90
C ALA A 956 -23.67 22.69 -21.84
N LYS A 957 -23.23 23.28 -22.96
CA LYS A 957 -24.09 23.86 -23.99
C LYS A 957 -25.05 22.84 -24.61
N ASP A 958 -24.56 21.66 -24.98
CA ASP A 958 -25.42 20.61 -25.51
C ASP A 958 -26.30 20.04 -24.39
N MET A 959 -25.76 19.81 -23.19
CA MET A 959 -26.52 19.29 -22.04
C MET A 959 -27.76 20.13 -21.71
N ILE A 960 -27.64 21.46 -21.73
CA ILE A 960 -28.75 22.38 -21.40
C ILE A 960 -29.68 22.67 -22.58
N SER A 961 -29.34 22.21 -23.80
CA SER A 961 -30.11 22.51 -25.01
C SER A 961 -31.53 21.94 -24.98
N ARG A 962 -31.74 20.82 -24.25
CA ARG A 962 -33.02 20.11 -24.12
C ARG A 962 -33.08 19.36 -22.78
N PRO A 963 -34.27 19.23 -22.17
CA PRO A 963 -34.41 18.50 -20.92
C PRO A 963 -34.25 16.99 -21.10
N TRP A 964 -33.58 16.35 -20.15
CA TRP A 964 -33.43 14.90 -20.12
C TRP A 964 -34.76 14.21 -19.76
N VAL A 965 -35.04 13.11 -20.47
CA VAL A 965 -36.26 12.32 -20.29
C VAL A 965 -36.02 11.03 -19.49
N CYS A 966 -34.76 10.64 -19.30
CA CYS A 966 -34.31 9.46 -18.55
C CYS A 966 -34.45 9.59 -17.02
N ARG A 967 -35.67 9.79 -16.51
CA ARG A 967 -35.92 10.07 -15.07
C ARG A 967 -35.60 8.91 -14.12
N TRP A 968 -35.41 7.72 -14.66
CA TRP A 968 -35.13 6.48 -13.91
C TRP A 968 -33.64 6.15 -13.79
N LEU A 969 -32.77 7.08 -14.18
CA LEU A 969 -31.33 6.91 -14.11
C LEU A 969 -30.89 6.67 -12.65
N THR A 970 -30.32 5.50 -12.38
CA THR A 970 -29.74 5.08 -11.10
C THR A 970 -28.21 5.24 -11.08
N LEU A 971 -27.56 5.16 -12.25
CA LEU A 971 -26.11 5.33 -12.40
C LEU A 971 -25.80 6.26 -13.56
N LEU A 972 -24.99 7.29 -13.29
CA LEU A 972 -24.53 8.25 -14.27
C LEU A 972 -23.04 8.49 -14.11
N HIS A 973 -22.27 8.01 -15.08
CA HIS A 973 -20.85 8.31 -15.22
C HIS A 973 -20.63 9.09 -16.50
N LEU A 974 -20.20 10.35 -16.39
CA LEU A 974 -19.87 11.19 -17.52
C LEU A 974 -18.89 12.31 -17.16
N GLU A 975 -18.21 12.86 -18.16
CA GLU A 975 -17.43 14.08 -18.04
C GLU A 975 -18.22 15.26 -18.64
N ILE A 976 -18.37 16.36 -17.88
CA ILE A 976 -19.08 17.57 -18.33
C ILE A 976 -18.08 18.68 -18.63
N LEU A 977 -17.87 19.03 -19.89
CA LEU A 977 -16.96 20.08 -20.33
C LEU A 977 -17.70 21.40 -20.63
N ASP A 978 -16.95 22.42 -21.04
CA ASP A 978 -17.45 23.72 -21.54
C ASP A 978 -18.34 24.47 -20.53
N ILE A 979 -18.02 24.33 -19.23
CA ILE A 979 -18.56 25.20 -18.18
C ILE A 979 -17.55 26.34 -17.99
N PRO A 980 -17.91 27.60 -18.32
CA PRO A 980 -16.99 28.71 -18.11
C PRO A 980 -16.76 28.87 -16.61
N ARG A 981 -15.50 28.99 -16.20
CA ARG A 981 -15.10 29.16 -14.80
C ARG A 981 -14.25 30.43 -14.65
N PRO A 982 -14.86 31.63 -14.76
CA PRO A 982 -14.12 32.90 -14.64
C PRO A 982 -13.55 33.12 -13.23
N ASP A 983 -13.97 32.30 -12.27
CA ASP A 983 -13.37 32.21 -10.93
C ASP A 983 -12.01 31.47 -10.91
N ILE A 984 -11.68 30.73 -11.97
CA ILE A 984 -10.39 30.04 -12.16
C ILE A 984 -9.56 30.85 -13.15
N THR A 985 -8.65 31.68 -12.63
CA THR A 985 -7.79 32.56 -13.46
C THR A 985 -6.39 31.98 -13.72
N VAL A 986 -6.03 30.91 -13.02
CA VAL A 986 -4.72 30.25 -13.10
C VAL A 986 -4.91 28.75 -13.11
N ASP A 987 -4.05 28.03 -13.83
CA ASP A 987 -4.05 26.57 -13.80
C ASP A 987 -3.44 26.07 -12.48
N GLY A 988 -3.31 24.75 -12.33
CA GLY A 988 -2.72 24.20 -11.12
C GLY A 988 -1.23 24.54 -10.95
N SER A 989 -0.53 24.92 -12.03
CA SER A 989 0.88 25.38 -12.06
C SER A 989 1.00 26.81 -11.54
N GLY A 990 -0.10 27.55 -11.55
CA GLY A 990 -0.15 28.97 -11.26
C GLY A 990 0.07 29.83 -12.49
N ASP A 991 0.17 29.23 -13.67
CA ASP A 991 0.23 29.95 -14.92
C ASP A 991 -1.17 30.47 -15.26
N PRO A 992 -1.28 31.69 -15.84
CA PRO A 992 -2.55 32.19 -16.35
C PRO A 992 -3.17 31.14 -17.27
N LEU A 993 -4.42 30.78 -17.01
CA LEU A 993 -5.08 29.74 -17.78
C LEU A 993 -5.30 30.30 -19.20
N GLU A 994 -4.54 29.80 -20.17
CA GLU A 994 -4.83 30.04 -21.59
C GLU A 994 -6.14 29.31 -21.92
N LEU A 995 -7.25 29.99 -21.68
CA LEU A 995 -8.58 29.46 -21.90
C LEU A 995 -8.78 29.29 -23.41
N PHE A 996 -8.85 28.04 -23.85
CA PHE A 996 -9.09 27.71 -25.24
C PHE A 996 -10.51 28.14 -25.68
N GLY A 997 -10.67 29.35 -26.25
CA GLY A 997 -11.84 29.74 -27.05
C GLY A 997 -12.60 31.00 -26.59
N GLU A 998 -13.75 31.27 -27.23
CA GLU A 998 -14.62 32.45 -26.99
C GLU A 998 -15.19 32.55 -25.54
N GLU A 999 -14.87 31.58 -24.67
CA GLU A 999 -15.36 31.47 -23.30
C GLU A 999 -14.63 32.38 -22.30
N GLU A 1000 -13.52 33.03 -22.70
CA GLU A 1000 -12.75 33.98 -21.86
C GLU A 1000 -13.57 35.18 -21.35
N ASN A 1001 -14.67 35.52 -22.02
CA ASN A 1001 -15.48 36.69 -21.69
C ASN A 1001 -16.72 36.40 -20.85
N ALA A 1002 -16.95 35.14 -20.46
CA ALA A 1002 -18.12 34.79 -19.66
C ALA A 1002 -18.03 35.39 -18.25
N THR A 1003 -19.04 36.18 -17.88
CA THR A 1003 -19.18 36.71 -16.52
C THR A 1003 -19.47 35.59 -15.51
N LYS A 1004 -19.19 35.83 -14.23
CA LYS A 1004 -19.51 34.89 -13.14
C LYS A 1004 -21.00 34.55 -13.13
N GLU A 1005 -21.85 35.54 -13.39
CA GLU A 1005 -23.30 35.38 -13.47
C GLU A 1005 -23.73 34.46 -14.62
N GLU A 1006 -23.11 34.60 -15.80
CA GLU A 1006 -23.35 33.72 -16.95
C GLU A 1006 -22.89 32.28 -16.68
N SER A 1007 -21.72 32.12 -16.06
CA SER A 1007 -21.26 30.81 -15.58
C SER A 1007 -22.25 30.17 -14.62
N HIS A 1008 -22.68 30.89 -13.58
CA HIS A 1008 -23.65 30.39 -12.61
C HIS A 1008 -25.00 30.10 -13.27
N GLU A 1009 -25.40 30.84 -14.31
CA GLU A 1009 -26.61 30.55 -15.06
C GLU A 1009 -26.50 29.20 -15.81
N ILE A 1010 -25.38 28.94 -16.49
CA ILE A 1010 -25.11 27.66 -17.16
C ILE A 1010 -25.10 26.52 -16.14
N GLN A 1011 -24.36 26.70 -15.04
CA GLN A 1011 -24.27 25.70 -13.97
C GLN A 1011 -25.65 25.41 -13.35
N ARG A 1012 -26.47 26.42 -13.05
CA ARG A 1012 -27.85 26.23 -12.55
C ARG A 1012 -28.72 25.42 -13.51
N LYS A 1013 -28.56 25.63 -14.82
CA LYS A 1013 -29.27 24.83 -15.83
C LYS A 1013 -28.77 23.37 -15.83
N VAL A 1014 -27.46 23.15 -15.73
CA VAL A 1014 -26.86 21.80 -15.58
C VAL A 1014 -27.35 21.11 -14.30
N TYR A 1015 -27.32 21.80 -13.15
CA TYR A 1015 -27.86 21.27 -11.88
C TYR A 1015 -29.35 20.98 -11.95
N SER A 1016 -30.12 21.80 -12.65
CA SER A 1016 -31.55 21.55 -12.85
C SER A 1016 -31.80 20.26 -13.63
N GLN A 1017 -30.95 19.93 -14.62
CA GLN A 1017 -31.02 18.65 -15.35
C GLN A 1017 -30.62 17.47 -14.46
N LEU A 1018 -29.51 17.58 -13.71
CA LEU A 1018 -29.04 16.52 -12.82
C LEU A 1018 -30.02 16.27 -11.65
N GLY A 1019 -30.49 17.32 -10.99
CA GLY A 1019 -31.43 17.24 -9.86
C GLY A 1019 -32.81 16.70 -10.25
N ALA A 1020 -33.11 16.67 -11.54
CA ALA A 1020 -34.30 16.05 -12.11
C ALA A 1020 -34.27 14.51 -12.12
N LEU A 1021 -33.11 13.89 -11.82
CA LEU A 1021 -32.88 12.44 -11.79
C LEU A 1021 -33.06 11.87 -10.37
N SER A 1022 -34.27 11.96 -9.81
CA SER A 1022 -34.52 11.61 -8.39
C SER A 1022 -34.18 10.17 -7.98
N CYS A 1023 -33.99 9.27 -8.94
CA CYS A 1023 -33.64 7.86 -8.70
C CYS A 1023 -32.13 7.59 -8.70
N LEU A 1024 -31.29 8.62 -8.86
CA LEU A 1024 -29.85 8.46 -9.04
C LEU A 1024 -29.19 7.99 -7.74
N GLU A 1025 -28.56 6.81 -7.79
CA GLU A 1025 -27.80 6.22 -6.68
C GLU A 1025 -26.30 6.53 -6.79
N GLU A 1026 -25.77 6.64 -8.01
CA GLU A 1026 -24.34 6.78 -8.29
C GLU A 1026 -24.11 7.89 -9.33
N LEU A 1027 -23.30 8.90 -8.98
CA LEU A 1027 -22.96 10.04 -9.83
C LEU A 1027 -21.44 10.27 -9.88
N TYR A 1028 -20.86 10.16 -11.06
CA TYR A 1028 -19.42 10.32 -11.31
C TYR A 1028 -19.21 11.39 -12.39
N LEU A 1029 -18.42 12.42 -12.07
CA LEU A 1029 -18.38 13.67 -12.87
C LEU A 1029 -16.97 14.17 -13.26
N GLY A 1030 -15.91 13.41 -12.95
CA GLY A 1030 -14.54 13.84 -13.24
C GLY A 1030 -13.67 12.76 -13.90
N HIS A 1031 -12.72 13.21 -14.70
CA HIS A 1031 -11.73 12.38 -15.39
C HIS A 1031 -10.32 12.94 -15.22
N ARG A 1032 -9.31 12.06 -15.26
CA ARG A 1032 -7.90 12.48 -15.19
C ARG A 1032 -7.50 13.05 -16.56
N GLN A 1033 -7.53 14.37 -16.71
CA GLN A 1033 -6.88 15.01 -17.85
C GLN A 1033 -5.38 14.69 -17.79
N HIS A 1034 -4.87 14.05 -18.82
CA HIS A 1034 -3.43 13.99 -19.06
C HIS A 1034 -3.09 15.28 -19.83
N ALA A 1035 -2.18 16.11 -19.32
CA ALA A 1035 -1.64 17.24 -20.08
C ALA A 1035 -1.13 16.74 -21.43
N MET A 1036 -1.87 17.08 -22.49
CA MET A 1036 -1.45 16.86 -23.87
C MET A 1036 -0.50 17.95 -24.37
N THR A 1037 -0.17 18.94 -23.53
CA THR A 1037 0.44 20.19 -23.96
C THR A 1037 1.85 20.02 -24.56
N ASN A 1038 2.58 18.96 -24.22
CA ASN A 1038 3.96 18.82 -24.71
C ASN A 1038 4.09 18.16 -26.10
N LEU A 1039 3.09 17.43 -26.60
CA LEU A 1039 3.27 16.69 -27.87
C LEU A 1039 2.85 17.48 -29.12
N ALA A 1040 1.87 18.39 -29.00
CA ALA A 1040 1.47 19.24 -30.14
C ALA A 1040 2.54 20.30 -30.47
N LEU A 1041 3.28 20.78 -29.47
CA LEU A 1041 4.41 21.69 -29.67
C LEU A 1041 5.68 20.94 -30.12
N GLN A 1042 5.91 19.70 -29.67
CA GLN A 1042 7.04 18.90 -30.15
C GLN A 1042 6.91 18.51 -31.64
N GLN A 1043 5.69 18.35 -32.18
CA GLN A 1043 5.50 18.08 -33.61
C GLN A 1043 5.66 19.30 -34.52
N GLU A 1044 5.62 20.54 -34.00
CA GLU A 1044 5.88 21.74 -34.79
C GLU A 1044 7.35 22.20 -34.78
N VAL A 1045 8.20 21.59 -33.94
CA VAL A 1045 9.64 21.93 -33.82
C VAL A 1045 10.59 20.95 -34.55
N GLU A 1046 10.08 19.89 -35.19
CA GLU A 1046 10.87 18.96 -36.04
C GLU A 1046 11.42 19.58 -37.36
N GLY A 1047 11.62 20.90 -37.40
CA GLY A 1047 12.16 21.63 -38.55
C GLY A 1047 13.52 22.31 -38.37
N SER A 1048 14.18 22.24 -37.20
CA SER A 1048 15.49 22.90 -37.00
C SER A 1048 16.60 21.95 -36.52
N ASP A 1049 17.64 21.81 -37.34
CA ASP A 1049 18.92 21.14 -37.05
C ASP A 1049 19.71 21.87 -35.94
N TYR A 1050 19.42 21.59 -34.66
CA TYR A 1050 20.31 21.99 -33.56
C TYR A 1050 20.80 20.76 -32.78
N ASP A 1051 22.12 20.76 -32.55
CA ASP A 1051 22.90 19.72 -31.87
C ASP A 1051 22.39 19.46 -30.44
N TYR A 1052 22.08 18.19 -30.15
CA TYR A 1052 21.72 17.68 -28.83
C TYR A 1052 22.98 17.39 -28.01
N GLU A 1053 23.47 18.37 -27.26
CA GLU A 1053 24.34 18.16 -26.09
C GLU A 1053 23.82 19.07 -24.97
N ASP A 1054 23.49 18.49 -23.80
CA ASP A 1054 22.98 19.09 -22.55
C ASP A 1054 21.45 19.16 -22.31
N GLU A 1055 20.76 18.02 -22.28
CA GLU A 1055 19.43 17.89 -21.64
C GLU A 1055 19.38 16.66 -20.69
N GLU A 1056 19.90 16.80 -19.47
CA GLU A 1056 19.74 15.82 -18.37
C GLU A 1056 18.91 16.35 -17.17
N ASP A 1057 18.28 17.53 -17.28
CA ASP A 1057 17.65 18.21 -16.12
C ASP A 1057 16.12 18.49 -16.22
N GLU A 1058 15.39 17.99 -17.24
CA GLU A 1058 13.94 18.27 -17.41
C GLU A 1058 12.98 17.12 -17.01
N GLU A 1059 13.34 16.25 -16.07
CA GLU A 1059 12.48 15.08 -15.72
C GLU A 1059 11.46 15.29 -14.58
N ASP A 1060 11.39 16.47 -13.92
CA ASP A 1060 10.61 16.62 -12.67
C ASP A 1060 9.42 17.61 -12.70
N THR A 1061 9.13 18.29 -13.80
CA THR A 1061 7.90 19.11 -13.91
C THR A 1061 6.71 18.29 -14.42
N VAL A 1062 6.30 17.27 -13.65
CA VAL A 1062 4.97 16.65 -13.81
C VAL A 1062 3.92 17.63 -13.28
N GLY A 1063 3.67 18.66 -14.07
CA GLY A 1063 2.75 19.76 -13.80
C GLY A 1063 1.33 19.25 -13.51
N THR A 1064 0.82 19.74 -12.40
CA THR A 1064 -0.55 20.05 -11.95
C THR A 1064 -1.78 20.02 -12.89
N SER A 1065 -1.64 19.67 -14.16
CA SER A 1065 -2.67 19.44 -15.18
C SER A 1065 -3.70 18.33 -14.89
N GLN A 1066 -3.76 17.80 -13.67
CA GLN A 1066 -4.53 16.60 -13.34
C GLN A 1066 -6.02 16.87 -13.05
N PHE A 1067 -6.46 18.12 -13.02
CA PHE A 1067 -7.83 18.51 -12.70
C PHE A 1067 -8.55 19.10 -13.91
N GLN A 1068 -9.79 18.67 -14.10
CA GLN A 1068 -10.72 19.25 -15.04
C GLN A 1068 -11.15 20.65 -14.55
N MET A 1069 -10.66 21.70 -15.23
CA MET A 1069 -10.90 23.10 -14.82
C MET A 1069 -12.25 23.64 -15.29
N ASN A 1070 -12.69 23.27 -16.50
CA ASN A 1070 -13.97 23.65 -17.10
C ASN A 1070 -15.14 22.76 -16.62
N CYS A 1071 -15.27 22.57 -15.31
CA CYS A 1071 -16.24 21.67 -14.67
C CYS A 1071 -17.21 22.42 -13.72
N LEU A 1072 -18.15 21.67 -13.14
CA LEU A 1072 -19.12 22.18 -12.15
C LEU A 1072 -18.45 22.68 -10.86
N GLU A 1073 -18.83 23.87 -10.41
CA GLU A 1073 -18.30 24.49 -9.18
C GLU A 1073 -18.80 23.79 -7.91
N PHE A 1074 -19.97 23.16 -7.89
CA PHE A 1074 -20.52 22.45 -6.72
C PHE A 1074 -20.74 23.33 -5.46
N SER A 1075 -21.07 24.61 -5.62
CA SER A 1075 -21.39 25.52 -4.52
C SER A 1075 -22.90 25.80 -4.41
N LEU A 1076 -23.37 26.21 -3.23
CA LEU A 1076 -24.77 26.65 -3.08
C LEU A 1076 -25.10 27.85 -3.98
N GLU A 1077 -24.14 28.74 -4.21
CA GLU A 1077 -24.23 29.91 -5.09
C GLU A 1077 -24.38 29.52 -6.58
N SER A 1078 -23.62 28.52 -7.02
CA SER A 1078 -23.67 28.03 -8.40
C SER A 1078 -24.90 27.16 -8.68
N GLY A 1079 -25.60 26.72 -7.63
CA GLY A 1079 -26.90 26.06 -7.74
C GLY A 1079 -26.96 24.65 -7.17
N LEU A 1080 -26.00 24.21 -6.34
CA LEU A 1080 -25.99 22.88 -5.73
C LEU A 1080 -27.33 22.51 -5.08
N HIS A 1081 -28.03 23.49 -4.48
CA HIS A 1081 -29.32 23.29 -3.83
C HIS A 1081 -30.41 22.71 -4.76
N LEU A 1082 -30.25 22.86 -6.08
CA LEU A 1082 -31.15 22.29 -7.09
C LEU A 1082 -31.03 20.76 -7.18
N LEU A 1083 -29.98 20.16 -6.61
CA LEU A 1083 -29.83 18.71 -6.49
C LEU A 1083 -30.65 18.11 -5.33
N ALA A 1084 -31.41 18.90 -4.55
CA ALA A 1084 -32.13 18.43 -3.35
C ALA A 1084 -33.02 17.18 -3.56
N GLY A 1085 -33.45 16.94 -4.80
CA GLY A 1085 -34.28 15.80 -5.20
C GLY A 1085 -33.56 14.45 -5.26
N LEU A 1086 -32.22 14.40 -5.22
CA LEU A 1086 -31.42 13.17 -5.30
C LEU A 1086 -31.39 12.40 -3.97
N LYS A 1087 -32.56 11.99 -3.47
CA LYS A 1087 -32.70 11.32 -2.17
C LYS A 1087 -32.07 9.93 -2.13
N GLU A 1088 -31.98 9.28 -3.28
CA GLU A 1088 -31.41 7.94 -3.43
C GLU A 1088 -29.88 7.94 -3.64
N LEU A 1089 -29.24 9.11 -3.69
CA LEU A 1089 -27.81 9.21 -3.97
C LEU A 1089 -26.98 8.56 -2.84
N ARG A 1090 -26.19 7.56 -3.21
CA ARG A 1090 -25.32 6.78 -2.32
C ARG A 1090 -23.85 7.07 -2.55
N ILE A 1091 -23.46 7.32 -3.79
CA ILE A 1091 -22.09 7.63 -4.18
C ILE A 1091 -22.06 8.89 -5.03
N LEU A 1092 -21.28 9.88 -4.57
CA LEU A 1092 -20.90 11.04 -5.37
C LEU A 1092 -19.39 11.03 -5.56
N ASP A 1093 -18.94 10.92 -6.80
CA ASP A 1093 -17.54 10.92 -7.18
C ASP A 1093 -17.22 12.15 -8.04
N VAL A 1094 -16.54 13.10 -7.41
CA VAL A 1094 -16.03 14.33 -8.04
C VAL A 1094 -14.51 14.30 -8.09
N THR A 1095 -13.90 13.10 -8.10
CA THR A 1095 -12.46 12.97 -8.23
C THR A 1095 -12.02 13.57 -9.57
N PHE A 1096 -10.97 14.40 -9.53
CA PHE A 1096 -10.41 15.14 -10.68
C PHE A 1096 -11.24 16.32 -11.19
N THR A 1097 -12.32 16.74 -10.51
CA THR A 1097 -12.97 18.02 -10.85
C THR A 1097 -12.44 19.17 -10.00
N CYS A 1098 -12.38 20.36 -10.58
CA CYS A 1098 -12.09 21.61 -9.87
C CYS A 1098 -13.32 22.15 -9.11
N HIS A 1099 -13.82 21.35 -8.15
CA HIS A 1099 -15.04 21.63 -7.40
C HIS A 1099 -14.80 22.52 -6.16
N ARG A 1100 -15.88 23.13 -5.68
CA ARG A 1100 -16.00 24.02 -4.52
C ARG A 1100 -17.11 23.49 -3.58
N ILE A 1101 -16.93 22.27 -3.08
CA ILE A 1101 -17.75 21.68 -2.01
C ILE A 1101 -17.16 22.09 -0.65
N GLY A 1102 -17.81 23.03 0.03
CA GLY A 1102 -17.44 23.52 1.36
C GLY A 1102 -18.24 22.89 2.49
N VAL A 1103 -18.04 23.38 3.72
CA VAL A 1103 -18.85 22.97 4.88
C VAL A 1103 -20.34 23.31 4.70
N PRO A 1104 -20.74 24.51 4.22
CA PRO A 1104 -22.15 24.80 3.98
C PRO A 1104 -22.79 23.84 2.98
N GLU A 1105 -22.06 23.47 1.93
CA GLU A 1105 -22.49 22.48 0.94
C GLU A 1105 -22.62 21.09 1.58
N LEU A 1106 -21.67 20.67 2.41
CA LEU A 1106 -21.69 19.38 3.08
C LEU A 1106 -22.82 19.26 4.12
N GLU A 1107 -23.06 20.29 4.93
CA GLU A 1107 -24.20 20.36 5.84
C GLU A 1107 -25.52 20.27 5.08
N TRP A 1108 -25.59 20.98 3.95
CA TRP A 1108 -26.72 20.88 3.06
C TRP A 1108 -26.88 19.47 2.48
N MET A 1109 -25.79 18.81 2.07
CA MET A 1109 -25.80 17.43 1.56
C MET A 1109 -26.22 16.42 2.63
N GLU A 1110 -25.84 16.59 3.90
CA GLU A 1110 -26.29 15.71 5.00
C GLU A 1110 -27.81 15.67 5.11
N ILE A 1111 -28.42 16.86 5.05
CA ILE A 1111 -29.85 17.05 5.18
C ILE A 1111 -30.57 16.54 3.93
N ASN A 1112 -29.97 16.76 2.75
CA ASN A 1112 -30.65 16.55 1.48
C ASN A 1112 -30.35 15.22 0.80
N PHE A 1113 -29.24 14.55 1.12
CA PHE A 1113 -28.84 13.23 0.60
C PHE A 1113 -28.78 12.19 1.74
N PRO A 1114 -29.94 11.77 2.27
CA PRO A 1114 -30.00 10.91 3.45
C PRO A 1114 -29.34 9.54 3.28
N ASN A 1115 -29.13 9.11 2.02
CA ASN A 1115 -28.54 7.82 1.67
C ASN A 1115 -27.06 7.92 1.25
N LEU A 1116 -26.44 9.11 1.29
CA LEU A 1116 -25.06 9.32 0.82
C LEU A 1116 -24.08 8.57 1.72
N ALA A 1117 -23.54 7.47 1.20
CA ALA A 1117 -22.62 6.59 1.91
C ALA A 1117 -21.15 6.96 1.62
N SER A 1118 -20.85 7.39 0.39
CA SER A 1118 -19.50 7.67 -0.09
C SER A 1118 -19.44 8.97 -0.87
N LEU A 1119 -18.48 9.82 -0.50
CA LEU A 1119 -18.16 11.06 -1.21
C LEU A 1119 -16.67 11.08 -1.56
N ARG A 1120 -16.36 10.94 -2.85
CA ARG A 1120 -15.00 10.85 -3.39
C ARG A 1120 -14.61 12.16 -4.07
N GLY A 1121 -13.32 12.44 -4.14
CA GLY A 1121 -12.78 13.68 -4.71
C GLY A 1121 -12.58 14.83 -3.72
N LEU A 1122 -13.08 14.75 -2.49
CA LEU A 1122 -12.91 15.79 -1.45
C LEU A 1122 -11.47 16.06 -1.00
N ASP A 1123 -10.49 15.25 -1.42
CA ASP A 1123 -9.07 15.42 -1.08
C ASP A 1123 -8.23 15.62 -2.35
N PRO A 1124 -8.34 16.78 -3.04
CA PRO A 1124 -7.43 17.13 -4.13
C PRO A 1124 -6.01 17.37 -3.62
N VAL A 1125 -5.88 17.59 -2.31
CA VAL A 1125 -4.70 18.19 -1.68
C VAL A 1125 -3.55 17.18 -1.51
N ARG A 1126 -3.83 15.87 -1.36
CA ARG A 1126 -2.78 14.87 -1.11
C ARG A 1126 -1.79 14.63 -2.25
N SER A 1127 -2.15 14.88 -3.51
CA SER A 1127 -1.22 14.73 -4.64
C SER A 1127 -0.38 15.97 -4.90
N MET A 1128 -0.77 17.14 -4.37
CA MET A 1128 -0.14 18.44 -4.66
C MET A 1128 0.50 19.13 -3.44
N GLU A 1129 0.33 18.59 -2.23
CA GLU A 1129 0.71 19.25 -0.98
C GLU A 1129 2.22 19.51 -0.80
N ASN A 1130 3.07 18.92 -1.64
CA ASN A 1130 4.53 19.12 -1.63
C ASN A 1130 4.99 20.34 -2.43
N ASP A 1131 4.11 20.99 -3.20
CA ASP A 1131 4.44 22.13 -4.03
C ASP A 1131 3.91 23.44 -3.41
N VAL A 1132 4.82 24.37 -3.09
CA VAL A 1132 4.51 25.64 -2.41
C VAL A 1132 3.78 26.60 -3.36
N GLN A 1133 4.05 26.51 -4.67
CA GLN A 1133 3.40 27.32 -5.69
C GLN A 1133 1.91 26.94 -5.78
N CYS A 1134 1.61 25.64 -5.73
CA CYS A 1134 0.26 25.07 -5.73
C CYS A 1134 -0.62 25.53 -4.56
N LYS A 1135 -0.07 25.80 -3.36
CA LYS A 1135 -0.88 26.23 -2.20
C LYS A 1135 -1.46 27.63 -2.37
N SER A 1136 -0.73 28.53 -3.02
CA SER A 1136 -1.21 29.88 -3.32
C SER A 1136 -2.31 29.83 -4.37
N VAL A 1137 -2.12 28.98 -5.39
CA VAL A 1137 -3.07 28.68 -6.46
C VAL A 1137 -4.35 28.09 -5.89
N LEU A 1138 -4.28 27.04 -5.05
CA LEU A 1138 -5.47 26.42 -4.44
C LEU A 1138 -6.28 27.39 -3.57
N LYS A 1139 -5.62 28.37 -2.92
CA LYS A 1139 -6.29 29.43 -2.17
C LYS A 1139 -6.95 30.46 -3.08
N THR A 1140 -6.32 30.79 -4.21
CA THR A 1140 -6.86 31.65 -5.26
C THR A 1140 -8.04 30.99 -5.99
N LEU A 1141 -7.97 29.66 -6.21
CA LEU A 1141 -9.01 28.82 -6.83
C LEU A 1141 -10.18 28.48 -5.89
N GLY A 1142 -10.18 28.99 -4.65
CA GLY A 1142 -11.30 28.80 -3.73
C GLY A 1142 -11.48 27.38 -3.18
N PHE A 1143 -10.46 26.50 -3.27
CA PHE A 1143 -10.52 25.17 -2.65
C PHE A 1143 -10.57 25.31 -1.12
N PHE A 1144 -11.57 24.67 -0.52
CA PHE A 1144 -11.83 24.85 0.90
C PHE A 1144 -10.74 24.26 1.79
N GLY A 1145 -10.54 24.94 2.91
CA GLY A 1145 -9.67 24.50 3.98
C GLY A 1145 -10.08 23.15 4.57
N PRO A 1146 -9.28 22.63 5.50
CA PRO A 1146 -9.42 21.26 6.01
C PRO A 1146 -10.68 21.04 6.87
N GLU A 1147 -11.58 22.03 6.95
CA GLU A 1147 -12.88 22.01 7.62
C GLU A 1147 -13.88 21.08 6.91
N ALA A 1148 -13.91 21.05 5.57
CA ALA A 1148 -14.79 20.16 4.80
C ALA A 1148 -14.45 18.69 5.03
N LEU A 1149 -13.16 18.34 4.93
CA LEU A 1149 -12.63 17.01 5.25
C LEU A 1149 -12.85 16.60 6.71
N THR A 1150 -12.86 17.58 7.60
CA THR A 1150 -13.11 17.38 9.03
C THR A 1150 -14.55 17.05 9.31
N TRP A 1151 -15.43 17.82 8.69
CA TRP A 1151 -16.86 17.65 8.77
C TRP A 1151 -17.27 16.28 8.22
N ALA A 1152 -16.71 15.84 7.09
CA ALA A 1152 -17.03 14.52 6.52
C ALA A 1152 -16.62 13.36 7.44
N ARG A 1153 -15.46 13.47 8.11
CA ARG A 1153 -14.96 12.48 9.07
C ARG A 1153 -15.85 12.37 10.31
N THR A 1154 -16.46 13.46 10.76
CA THR A 1154 -17.32 13.44 11.96
C THR A 1154 -18.69 12.83 11.72
N HIS A 1155 -19.20 12.88 10.48
CA HIS A 1155 -20.56 12.43 10.13
C HIS A 1155 -20.62 11.05 9.46
N LYS A 1156 -19.55 10.24 9.56
CA LYS A 1156 -19.47 8.82 9.11
C LYS A 1156 -19.69 8.58 7.60
N ILE A 1157 -19.48 9.58 6.76
CA ILE A 1157 -19.42 9.37 5.31
C ILE A 1157 -18.09 8.66 4.99
N GLU A 1158 -18.15 7.49 4.34
CA GLU A 1158 -16.97 6.70 4.01
C GLU A 1158 -16.14 7.44 2.95
N TRP A 1159 -14.87 7.67 3.27
CA TRP A 1159 -13.91 8.33 2.40
C TRP A 1159 -12.72 7.40 2.19
N LEU A 1160 -12.45 7.05 0.94
CA LEU A 1160 -11.38 6.13 0.55
C LEU A 1160 -10.23 6.90 -0.12
N PRO A 1161 -9.02 6.93 0.46
CA PRO A 1161 -7.82 7.33 -0.28
C PRO A 1161 -7.37 6.22 -1.25
N LYS A 1162 -6.81 6.62 -2.40
CA LYS A 1162 -6.31 5.77 -3.51
C LYS A 1162 -5.47 4.56 -3.05
N GLU A 1163 -5.75 3.35 -3.56
CA GLU A 1163 -4.90 2.15 -3.43
C GLU A 1163 -4.11 1.91 -4.73
N ASP A 1164 -2.76 1.93 -4.71
CA ASP A 1164 -1.89 1.66 -5.87
C ASP A 1164 -1.65 0.14 -6.07
N ARG A 1165 -1.69 -0.35 -7.33
CA ARG A 1165 -1.75 -1.78 -7.71
C ARG A 1165 -0.75 -2.25 -8.80
N THR A 1166 0.33 -1.52 -9.07
CA THR A 1166 1.14 -1.67 -10.31
C THR A 1166 2.28 -2.72 -10.33
N ASP A 1167 2.45 -3.60 -9.33
CA ASP A 1167 3.63 -4.51 -9.25
C ASP A 1167 3.50 -5.87 -10.02
N GLN A 1168 2.56 -6.08 -10.96
CA GLN A 1168 2.31 -7.41 -11.58
C GLN A 1168 2.81 -7.66 -13.02
N GLU A 1169 3.39 -6.69 -13.74
CA GLU A 1169 3.53 -6.84 -15.21
C GLU A 1169 4.84 -7.41 -15.78
N TRP A 1170 5.93 -7.55 -15.02
CA TRP A 1170 7.25 -7.82 -15.63
C TRP A 1170 7.70 -9.29 -15.71
N ARG A 1171 6.80 -10.28 -15.91
CA ARG A 1171 7.18 -11.72 -15.82
C ARG A 1171 6.87 -12.66 -16.99
N TRP A 1172 6.65 -12.18 -18.21
CA TRP A 1172 6.42 -13.09 -19.37
C TRP A 1172 7.24 -12.80 -20.63
N VAL A 1173 8.39 -12.13 -20.52
CA VAL A 1173 9.35 -12.02 -21.64
C VAL A 1173 10.71 -12.55 -21.18
N GLY A 1174 11.02 -13.80 -21.51
CA GLY A 1174 12.36 -14.36 -21.30
C GLY A 1174 12.38 -15.85 -20.99
N GLU A 1175 11.87 -16.69 -21.91
CA GLU A 1175 12.31 -18.09 -22.08
C GLU A 1175 11.69 -18.69 -23.36
N GLN A 1176 12.30 -18.41 -24.50
CA GLN A 1176 12.34 -19.28 -25.68
C GLN A 1176 13.73 -19.15 -26.29
N GLU A 1177 14.62 -20.07 -25.94
CA GLU A 1177 15.66 -20.71 -26.79
C GLU A 1177 16.69 -21.45 -25.90
N SER A 1178 16.46 -22.75 -25.67
CA SER A 1178 17.42 -23.83 -25.94
C SER A 1178 16.73 -25.18 -25.78
N ASP A 1179 16.64 -25.85 -26.93
CA ASP A 1179 16.08 -27.16 -27.32
C ASP A 1179 14.55 -27.36 -27.36
#